data_AF-A0A1G0FVE4-F1
#
_entry.id   AF-A0A1G0FVE4-F1
#
_cell.length_a   1.000
_cell.length_b   1.000
_cell.length_c   1.000
_cell.angle_alpha   90.00
_cell.angle_beta   90.00
_cell.angle_gamma   90.00
#
_symmetry.space_group_name_H-M   'P 1'
#
loop_
_entity.id
_entity.type
_entity.pdbx_description
1 polymer ?
#
loop_
_entity_poly.entity_id
_entity_poly.type
_entity_poly.pdbx_seq_one_letter_code
_entity_poly.pdbx_strand_id
1 'polypeptide(L)'
;MEFNQDNKPVVSFIVVVNTNSSFGAIFNLLDSFYPQEGSIPFEFIVIEEENKETERIYRQRFPWVKFLTVEKMLRGSSLRNMALCHARGEIIAFLEDHITVRSDYLKNLMGCFDAGYGIVGGPVENGATKFPDGWVEYFAEYNKWFPQIPAGEINDLPGCNFAYRREVLEKIGFFEKGYFKLESIFHAKARKQGYQFYFCPALLVKHFDEKRLFDFWKYRFAYGRLFAAKREFGLFRRLAYALFFPLIAVYEYVRIFNHARKDRVLLKKLIQCTPWLLPTLSIWALGECVGYLFFVNAKAKNLFLKVSKAASALVMRKVLIECDSIPYQFDHVPLKKILNWIRVEASLLRKPEKPQGWPTHLQIEPTAFCNLRCALCPVTDGMTRPLGHMDFNIFKKLVDETGEYVFLMLLWDWGEPFLNPSIYEMIAYAKRKGIRVISSTNGHIFRNAREADRLIRSGLDTLIVAMDGVTQETYERYRQGGKLEKVLESLKTVIARKRALHSRTPLVNLRFIVMKHNEHEIPALKELAKSLGVDALTLKTLNPCANNTYREKEWTQREDQFLPSDFRYRRFEYGPDGEPLRREDNACKNLWNEATIHWNGTVCPCTYDYDERYPLGDLSQNSFKEIWHGFAYQRMRRQFKTKPQALAFCRECSYAFRGGNCFDETMADAFFYRGEPAP
;
A
#
# COMPACT_ATOMS: atom_id res chain seq x y z
N MET A 1 34.52 23.81 -0.01
CA MET A 1 35.10 22.55 -0.50
C MET A 1 34.08 21.92 -1.43
N GLU A 2 34.37 21.93 -2.73
CA GLU A 2 33.55 21.29 -3.75
C GLU A 2 33.59 19.77 -3.54
N PHE A 3 32.44 19.16 -3.25
CA PHE A 3 32.33 17.70 -3.17
C PHE A 3 32.44 17.14 -4.58
N ASN A 4 33.61 16.58 -4.86
CA ASN A 4 33.94 15.86 -6.08
C ASN A 4 32.90 14.74 -6.33
N GLN A 5 32.21 14.75 -7.48
CA GLN A 5 31.12 13.83 -7.81
C GLN A 5 31.58 12.37 -8.05
N ASP A 6 32.89 12.10 -7.97
CA ASP A 6 33.49 10.79 -8.27
C ASP A 6 33.77 9.88 -7.07
N ASN A 7 33.53 10.31 -5.82
CA ASN A 7 33.84 9.46 -4.66
C ASN A 7 32.64 8.58 -4.25
N LYS A 8 32.49 7.41 -4.88
CA LYS A 8 31.48 6.41 -4.51
C LYS A 8 31.69 6.00 -3.04
N PRO A 9 30.67 6.08 -2.17
CA PRO A 9 30.81 5.63 -0.80
C PRO A 9 31.05 4.12 -0.75
N VAL A 10 31.85 3.65 0.19
CA VAL A 10 32.06 2.23 0.49
C VAL A 10 30.94 1.73 1.40
N VAL A 11 30.55 2.53 2.38
CA VAL A 11 29.50 2.20 3.35
C VAL A 11 28.33 3.18 3.24
N SER A 12 27.10 2.67 3.15
CA SER A 12 25.88 3.47 3.32
C SER A 12 25.23 3.14 4.66
N PHE A 13 25.10 4.16 5.51
CA PHE A 13 24.36 4.07 6.76
C PHE A 13 22.91 4.49 6.54
N ILE A 14 21.98 3.62 6.88
CA ILE A 14 20.54 3.88 6.81
C ILE A 14 20.02 4.13 8.22
N VAL A 15 19.42 5.29 8.42
CA VAL A 15 18.85 5.72 9.70
C VAL A 15 17.43 6.23 9.48
N VAL A 16 16.49 5.75 10.28
CA VAL A 16 15.11 6.23 10.29
C VAL A 16 14.89 6.94 11.63
N VAL A 17 14.64 8.24 11.59
CA VAL A 17 14.43 9.06 12.79
C VAL A 17 13.07 8.72 13.39
N ASN A 18 13.04 8.35 14.66
CA ASN A 18 11.81 7.99 15.35
C ASN A 18 11.20 9.25 15.96
N THR A 19 9.92 9.55 15.69
CA THR A 19 9.26 10.78 16.19
C THR A 19 9.12 10.84 17.71
N ASN A 20 9.36 9.72 18.41
CA ASN A 20 9.38 9.65 19.87
C ASN A 20 10.78 9.81 20.47
N SER A 21 11.85 9.93 19.67
CA SER A 21 13.20 10.15 20.19
C SER A 21 13.34 11.57 20.73
N SER A 22 14.29 11.76 21.65
CA SER A 22 14.60 13.09 22.16
C SER A 22 15.13 13.96 21.02
N PHE A 23 14.64 15.19 20.93
CA PHE A 23 15.17 16.18 19.99
C PHE A 23 16.69 16.28 20.17
N GLY A 24 17.45 16.06 19.10
CA GLY A 24 18.91 16.01 19.16
C GLY A 24 19.53 14.61 19.09
N ALA A 25 18.77 13.52 19.22
CA ALA A 25 19.32 12.16 19.26
C ALA A 25 20.17 11.82 18.03
N ILE A 26 19.63 12.08 16.83
CA ILE A 26 20.33 11.87 15.55
C ILE A 26 21.60 12.71 15.43
N PHE A 27 21.66 13.90 16.05
CA PHE A 27 22.88 14.71 16.05
C PHE A 27 23.99 13.99 16.82
N ASN A 28 23.67 13.35 17.96
CA ASN A 28 24.67 12.59 18.72
C ASN A 28 25.19 11.38 17.94
N LEU A 29 24.33 10.70 17.18
CA LEU A 29 24.76 9.63 16.27
C LEU A 29 25.75 10.20 15.24
N LEU A 30 25.35 11.24 14.51
CA LEU A 30 26.16 11.82 13.44
C LEU A 30 27.49 12.40 13.98
N ASP A 31 27.46 13.08 15.13
CA ASP A 31 28.66 13.58 15.81
C ASP A 31 29.62 12.45 16.20
N SER A 32 29.11 11.27 16.60
CA SER A 32 29.96 10.12 16.93
C SER A 32 30.73 9.54 15.74
N PHE A 33 30.32 9.87 14.52
CA PHE A 33 31.04 9.52 13.29
C PHE A 33 32.05 10.58 12.82
N TYR A 34 31.98 11.81 13.35
CA TYR A 34 32.89 12.90 12.97
C TYR A 34 34.38 12.54 13.13
N PRO A 35 34.83 11.87 14.22
CA PRO A 35 36.24 11.45 14.36
C PRO A 35 36.69 10.39 13.33
N GLN A 36 35.76 9.80 12.60
CA GLN A 36 35.99 8.75 11.60
C GLN A 36 35.87 9.29 10.16
N GLU A 37 35.51 10.57 10.01
CA GLU A 37 35.39 11.24 8.72
C GLU A 37 36.75 11.22 7.98
N GLY A 38 36.73 10.84 6.71
CA GLY A 38 37.94 10.74 5.88
C GLY A 38 38.76 9.45 6.05
N SER A 39 38.41 8.56 6.99
CA SER A 39 39.09 7.25 7.12
C SER A 39 38.68 6.27 6.02
N ILE A 40 37.37 6.16 5.76
CA ILE A 40 36.77 5.29 4.75
C ILE A 40 35.61 6.08 4.14
N PRO A 41 35.43 6.12 2.80
CA PRO A 41 34.31 6.84 2.21
C PRO A 41 32.96 6.24 2.68
N PHE A 42 32.11 7.04 3.31
CA PHE A 42 30.77 6.63 3.73
C PHE A 42 29.72 7.71 3.43
N GLU A 43 28.46 7.31 3.38
CA GLU A 43 27.32 8.22 3.32
C GLU A 43 26.28 7.85 4.38
N PHE A 44 25.52 8.85 4.84
CA PHE A 44 24.34 8.64 5.66
C PHE A 44 23.09 8.96 4.85
N ILE A 45 22.09 8.08 4.94
CA ILE A 45 20.75 8.27 4.39
C ILE A 45 19.80 8.30 5.58
N VAL A 46 19.36 9.50 5.91
CA VAL A 46 18.50 9.76 7.08
C VAL A 46 17.10 10.06 6.60
N ILE A 47 16.12 9.29 7.07
CA ILE A 47 14.70 9.53 6.79
C ILE A 47 14.03 10.14 8.01
N GLU A 48 13.33 11.26 7.83
CA GLU A 48 12.59 11.96 8.87
C GLU A 48 11.28 12.57 8.35
N GLU A 49 10.36 12.89 9.26
CA GLU A 49 9.15 13.67 8.95
C GLU A 49 9.53 15.08 8.48
N GLU A 50 8.81 15.61 7.49
CA GLU A 50 9.11 16.92 6.92
C GLU A 50 9.04 18.04 7.97
N ASN A 51 10.19 18.61 8.30
CA ASN A 51 10.32 19.78 9.17
C ASN A 51 11.37 20.74 8.61
N LYS A 52 10.90 21.88 8.09
CA LYS A 52 11.75 22.90 7.43
C LYS A 52 12.80 23.51 8.35
N GLU A 53 12.54 23.58 9.66
CA GLU A 53 13.49 24.14 10.63
C GLU A 53 14.61 23.14 10.93
N THR A 54 14.26 21.87 11.18
CA THR A 54 15.23 20.80 11.44
C THR A 54 16.09 20.54 10.19
N GLU A 55 15.48 20.52 9.00
CA GLU A 55 16.20 20.36 7.73
C GLU A 55 17.27 21.45 7.53
N ARG A 56 16.94 22.70 7.86
CA ARG A 56 17.89 23.82 7.79
C ARG A 56 19.09 23.60 8.72
N ILE A 57 18.84 23.18 9.96
CA ILE A 57 19.89 22.91 10.95
C ILE A 57 20.78 21.75 10.48
N TYR A 58 20.19 20.68 9.95
CA TYR A 58 20.93 19.55 9.43
C TYR A 58 21.84 19.90 8.27
N ARG A 59 21.32 20.59 7.24
CA ARG A 59 22.10 20.97 6.06
C ARG A 59 23.27 21.89 6.40
N GLN A 60 23.12 22.74 7.42
CA GLN A 60 24.20 23.60 7.92
C GLN A 60 25.29 22.81 8.64
N ARG A 61 24.94 21.79 9.42
CA ARG A 61 25.88 21.08 10.29
C ARG A 61 26.49 19.81 9.68
N PHE A 62 25.76 19.10 8.82
CA PHE A 62 26.18 17.82 8.24
C PHE A 62 25.93 17.80 6.71
N PRO A 63 26.73 18.54 5.92
CA PRO A 63 26.54 18.66 4.47
C PRO A 63 26.73 17.33 3.72
N TRP A 64 27.39 16.34 4.32
CA TRP A 64 27.63 15.00 3.75
C TRP A 64 26.50 13.99 4.00
N VAL A 65 25.45 14.37 4.73
CA VAL A 65 24.29 13.51 4.98
C VAL A 65 23.20 13.75 3.94
N LYS A 66 22.67 12.67 3.36
CA LYS A 66 21.51 12.70 2.48
C LYS A 66 20.22 12.55 3.30
N PHE A 67 19.49 13.66 3.45
CA PHE A 67 18.18 13.65 4.10
C PHE A 67 17.07 13.35 3.10
N LEU A 68 16.19 12.43 3.46
CA LEU A 68 14.97 12.08 2.75
C LEU A 68 13.79 12.46 3.64
N THR A 69 13.00 13.45 3.24
CA THR A 69 11.82 13.89 3.99
C THR A 69 10.58 13.15 3.52
N VAL A 70 9.69 12.85 4.47
CA VAL A 70 8.37 12.29 4.19
C VAL A 70 7.29 13.11 4.88
N GLU A 71 6.17 13.35 4.20
CA GLU A 71 5.01 14.07 4.76
C GLU A 71 4.47 13.39 6.04
N LYS A 72 4.66 12.08 6.16
CA LYS A 72 4.26 11.31 7.35
C LYS A 72 5.12 10.08 7.52
N MET A 73 5.58 9.85 8.74
CA MET A 73 6.39 8.67 9.07
C MET A 73 5.57 7.38 8.94
N LEU A 74 5.94 6.56 7.96
CA LEU A 74 5.42 5.21 7.81
C LEU A 74 5.95 4.34 8.96
N ARG A 75 5.08 3.55 9.59
CA ARG A 75 5.48 2.63 10.66
C ARG A 75 6.14 1.38 10.08
N GLY A 76 7.19 0.91 10.74
CA GLY A 76 7.89 -0.35 10.42
C GLY A 76 8.97 -0.21 9.35
N SER A 77 9.34 -1.31 8.70
CA SER A 77 10.55 -1.40 7.86
C SER A 77 10.42 -0.75 6.47
N SER A 78 9.26 -0.17 6.13
CA SER A 78 9.02 0.47 4.83
C SER A 78 9.95 1.66 4.55
N LEU A 79 10.29 2.44 5.58
CA LEU A 79 11.23 3.56 5.43
C LEU A 79 12.65 3.04 5.19
N ARG A 80 13.07 1.96 5.87
CA ARG A 80 14.37 1.32 5.59
C ARG A 80 14.46 0.84 4.14
N ASN A 81 13.39 0.28 3.59
CA ASN A 81 13.32 -0.11 2.18
C ASN A 81 13.46 1.10 1.24
N MET A 82 12.84 2.23 1.57
CA MET A 82 12.98 3.47 0.80
C MET A 82 14.42 3.99 0.81
N ALA A 83 15.04 4.08 1.99
CA ALA A 83 16.44 4.50 2.11
C ALA A 83 17.39 3.54 1.38
N LEU A 84 17.11 2.24 1.41
CA LEU A 84 17.91 1.24 0.73
C LEU A 84 18.02 1.50 -0.78
N CYS A 85 16.95 1.98 -1.42
CA CYS A 85 16.95 2.33 -2.84
C CYS A 85 17.84 3.53 -3.17
N HIS A 86 18.20 4.34 -2.19
CA HIS A 86 19.09 5.49 -2.36
C HIS A 86 20.54 5.20 -1.95
N ALA A 87 20.80 4.05 -1.32
CA ALA A 87 22.12 3.66 -0.86
C ALA A 87 23.02 3.28 -2.03
N ARG A 88 24.27 3.73 -2.01
CA ARG A 88 25.29 3.50 -3.06
C ARG A 88 26.49 2.66 -2.61
N GLY A 89 26.65 2.46 -1.31
CA GLY A 89 27.74 1.71 -0.68
C GLY A 89 27.71 0.20 -0.95
N GLU A 90 28.87 -0.43 -0.98
CA GLU A 90 29.01 -1.88 -1.11
C GLU A 90 28.59 -2.60 0.18
N ILE A 91 28.70 -1.90 1.30
CA ILE A 91 28.21 -2.32 2.61
C ILE A 91 27.05 -1.41 3.01
N ILE A 92 25.95 -2.04 3.43
CA ILE A 92 24.76 -1.35 3.92
C ILE A 92 24.62 -1.61 5.41
N ALA A 93 24.76 -0.57 6.22
CA ALA A 93 24.61 -0.62 7.66
C ALA A 93 23.29 0.02 8.09
N PHE A 94 22.60 -0.61 9.04
CA PHE A 94 21.35 -0.13 9.60
C PHE A 94 21.57 0.24 11.05
N LEU A 95 21.39 1.53 11.35
CA LEU A 95 21.53 2.11 12.67
C LEU A 95 20.21 2.78 13.10
N GLU A 96 20.12 3.13 14.37
CA GLU A 96 19.01 3.90 14.93
C GLU A 96 19.43 5.32 15.27
N ASP A 97 18.49 6.24 15.29
CA ASP A 97 18.73 7.66 15.54
C ASP A 97 19.17 7.98 16.98
N HIS A 98 18.92 7.07 17.93
CA HIS A 98 19.23 7.24 19.35
C HIS A 98 20.33 6.28 19.83
N ILE A 99 21.36 6.10 19.00
CA ILE A 99 22.59 5.42 19.39
C ILE A 99 23.83 6.31 19.19
N THR A 100 24.95 5.94 19.81
CA THR A 100 26.28 6.46 19.46
C THR A 100 27.25 5.30 19.25
N VAL A 101 28.24 5.51 18.37
CA VAL A 101 29.29 4.52 18.10
C VAL A 101 30.63 4.93 18.71
N ARG A 102 31.59 4.01 18.76
CA ARG A 102 32.99 4.32 19.09
C ARG A 102 33.72 4.88 17.87
N SER A 103 34.83 5.59 18.11
CA SER A 103 35.66 6.22 17.07
C SER A 103 36.40 5.24 16.17
N ASP A 104 36.34 3.94 16.43
CA ASP A 104 36.93 2.87 15.63
C ASP A 104 35.88 1.96 14.95
N TYR A 105 34.59 2.32 15.06
CA TYR A 105 33.47 1.52 14.54
C TYR A 105 33.60 1.19 13.05
N LEU A 106 33.89 2.19 12.21
CA LEU A 106 33.96 2.04 10.76
C LEU A 106 35.14 1.15 10.34
N LYS A 107 36.30 1.32 10.99
CA LYS A 107 37.48 0.47 10.80
C LYS A 107 37.18 -0.99 11.17
N ASN A 108 36.54 -1.21 12.32
CA ASN A 108 36.18 -2.55 12.78
C ASN A 108 35.11 -3.19 11.88
N LEU A 109 34.19 -2.38 11.33
CA LEU A 109 33.14 -2.85 10.44
C LEU A 109 33.75 -3.38 9.14
N MET A 110 34.62 -2.58 8.52
CA MET A 110 35.33 -2.98 7.31
C MET A 110 36.20 -4.21 7.55
N GLY A 111 36.94 -4.26 8.66
CA GLY A 111 37.74 -5.44 9.00
C GLY A 111 36.93 -6.74 9.07
N CYS A 112 35.66 -6.69 9.48
CA CYS A 112 34.78 -7.87 9.44
C CYS A 112 34.41 -8.26 8.01
N PHE A 113 34.08 -7.29 7.16
CA PHE A 113 33.77 -7.59 5.76
C PHE A 113 35.02 -8.07 5.02
N ASP A 114 36.18 -7.45 5.20
CA ASP A 114 37.45 -7.86 4.59
C ASP A 114 37.85 -9.30 4.99
N ALA A 115 37.48 -9.74 6.19
CA ALA A 115 37.63 -11.13 6.65
C ALA A 115 36.67 -12.13 5.98
N GLY A 116 35.79 -11.67 5.07
CA GLY A 116 34.90 -12.50 4.27
C GLY A 116 33.47 -12.64 4.79
N TYR A 117 33.11 -11.99 5.90
CA TYR A 117 31.75 -12.10 6.45
C TYR A 117 30.73 -11.34 5.59
N GLY A 118 29.55 -11.93 5.35
CA GLY A 118 28.49 -11.34 4.52
C GLY A 118 27.46 -10.52 5.31
N ILE A 119 27.29 -10.83 6.60
CA ILE A 119 26.34 -10.18 7.52
C ILE A 119 27.04 -10.03 8.87
N VAL A 120 27.11 -8.82 9.38
CA VAL A 120 27.86 -8.50 10.60
C VAL A 120 27.06 -7.59 11.51
N GLY A 121 27.27 -7.68 12.82
CA GLY A 121 26.73 -6.73 13.79
C GLY A 121 27.48 -6.84 15.10
N GLY A 122 27.07 -6.05 16.09
CA GLY A 122 27.80 -5.96 17.35
C GLY A 122 26.93 -5.77 18.57
N PRO A 123 27.56 -5.68 19.75
CA PRO A 123 26.85 -5.54 21.00
C PRO A 123 26.17 -4.18 21.14
N VAL A 124 25.16 -4.17 22.01
CA VAL A 124 24.44 -2.97 22.43
C VAL A 124 24.72 -2.76 23.91
N GLU A 125 25.16 -1.57 24.28
CA GLU A 125 25.33 -1.12 25.66
C GLU A 125 24.24 -0.11 26.02
N ASN A 126 23.75 -0.15 27.26
CA ASN A 126 22.73 0.78 27.71
C ASN A 126 23.32 2.17 28.01
N GLY A 127 22.95 3.18 27.22
CA GLY A 127 23.25 4.60 27.46
C GLY A 127 22.16 5.33 28.25
N ALA A 128 20.94 4.80 28.29
CA ALA A 128 19.77 5.34 28.98
C ALA A 128 19.72 4.87 30.46
N THR A 129 20.34 5.64 31.35
CA THR A 129 20.56 5.23 32.76
C THR A 129 19.72 5.98 33.78
N LYS A 130 18.92 6.97 33.37
CA LYS A 130 18.31 7.94 34.30
C LYS A 130 17.08 7.42 35.06
N PHE A 131 16.48 6.29 34.65
CA PHE A 131 15.32 5.66 35.32
C PHE A 131 15.38 4.11 35.21
N PRO A 132 14.63 3.36 36.04
CA PRO A 132 14.49 1.90 35.86
C PRO A 132 13.92 1.54 34.47
N ASP A 133 13.16 2.44 33.82
CA ASP A 133 12.55 2.24 32.51
C ASP A 133 13.56 1.88 31.41
N GLY A 134 14.68 2.61 31.30
CA GLY A 134 15.73 2.33 30.31
C GLY A 134 16.39 0.97 30.51
N TRP A 135 16.58 0.55 31.76
CA TRP A 135 17.10 -0.79 32.07
C TRP A 135 16.08 -1.89 31.76
N VAL A 136 14.80 -1.68 32.05
CA VAL A 136 13.73 -2.65 31.74
C VAL A 136 13.63 -2.88 30.23
N GLU A 137 13.63 -1.80 29.44
CA GLU A 137 13.66 -1.88 27.98
C GLU A 137 14.92 -2.61 27.49
N TYR A 138 16.08 -2.21 27.99
CA TYR A 138 17.35 -2.82 27.63
C TYR A 138 17.39 -4.33 27.89
N PHE A 139 16.92 -4.78 29.06
CA PHE A 139 16.82 -6.21 29.37
C PHE A 139 15.79 -6.91 28.47
N ALA A 140 14.64 -6.28 28.21
CA ALA A 140 13.58 -6.89 27.41
C ALA A 140 13.94 -7.03 25.92
N GLU A 141 14.70 -6.10 25.35
CA GLU A 141 15.01 -6.06 23.90
C GLU A 141 16.42 -6.56 23.57
N TYR A 142 17.44 -6.19 24.34
CA TYR A 142 18.84 -6.37 23.95
C TYR A 142 19.59 -7.48 24.69
N ASN A 143 18.91 -8.28 25.50
CA ASN A 143 19.55 -9.35 26.30
C ASN A 143 20.38 -10.36 25.51
N LYS A 144 20.13 -10.53 24.21
CA LYS A 144 20.89 -11.45 23.35
C LYS A 144 22.22 -10.89 22.87
N TRP A 145 22.43 -9.58 22.98
CA TRP A 145 23.53 -8.84 22.37
C TRP A 145 24.25 -7.95 23.38
N PHE A 146 24.37 -8.41 24.62
CA PHE A 146 25.13 -7.69 25.63
C PHE A 146 26.63 -7.63 25.30
N PRO A 147 27.38 -6.63 25.82
CA PRO A 147 28.81 -6.45 25.52
C PRO A 147 29.69 -7.66 25.82
N GLN A 148 29.31 -8.52 26.76
CA GLN A 148 30.08 -9.73 27.12
C GLN A 148 29.89 -10.93 26.17
N ILE A 149 29.06 -10.82 25.13
CA ILE A 149 28.90 -11.90 24.16
C ILE A 149 30.18 -11.98 23.30
N PRO A 150 30.83 -13.17 23.19
CA PRO A 150 32.08 -13.32 22.46
C PRO A 150 31.88 -13.17 20.96
N ALA A 151 32.98 -12.92 20.24
CA ALA A 151 32.98 -12.91 18.79
C ALA A 151 32.64 -14.30 18.22
N GLY A 152 31.90 -14.35 17.12
CA GLY A 152 31.58 -15.62 16.45
C GLY A 152 30.24 -15.61 15.73
N GLU A 153 29.85 -16.80 15.25
CA GLU A 153 28.58 -16.99 14.56
C GLU A 153 27.40 -16.88 15.53
N ILE A 154 26.38 -16.14 15.14
CA ILE A 154 25.14 -15.96 15.91
C ILE A 154 23.92 -16.19 15.02
N ASN A 155 22.78 -16.47 15.63
CA ASN A 155 21.55 -16.66 14.89
C ASN A 155 20.81 -15.35 14.58
N ASP A 156 21.09 -14.25 15.28
CA ASP A 156 20.30 -13.01 15.14
C ASP A 156 21.19 -11.82 15.53
N LEU A 157 20.93 -10.65 14.97
CA LEU A 157 21.64 -9.40 15.27
C LEU A 157 20.67 -8.33 15.80
N PRO A 158 21.15 -7.35 16.59
CA PRO A 158 20.29 -6.32 17.14
C PRO A 158 19.80 -5.38 16.03
N GLY A 159 18.51 -5.01 16.05
CA GLY A 159 17.87 -4.18 15.02
C GLY A 159 18.38 -2.73 14.91
N CYS A 160 19.26 -2.33 15.83
CA CYS A 160 19.90 -1.01 15.87
C CYS A 160 21.38 -1.04 15.46
N ASN A 161 21.96 -2.22 15.19
CA ASN A 161 23.39 -2.35 14.91
C ASN A 161 23.71 -3.61 14.10
N PHE A 162 23.44 -3.54 12.80
CA PHE A 162 23.75 -4.62 11.87
C PHE A 162 24.05 -4.08 10.48
N ALA A 163 24.83 -4.84 9.70
CA ALA A 163 25.23 -4.49 8.35
C ALA A 163 25.29 -5.72 7.44
N TYR A 164 25.09 -5.47 6.15
CA TYR A 164 25.06 -6.46 5.09
C TYR A 164 26.02 -6.06 3.97
N ARG A 165 26.63 -7.04 3.31
CA ARG A 165 27.10 -6.84 1.93
C ARG A 165 25.89 -6.58 1.04
N ARG A 166 26.00 -5.60 0.14
CA ARG A 166 24.94 -5.26 -0.82
C ARG A 166 24.45 -6.47 -1.60
N GLU A 167 25.37 -7.27 -2.13
CA GLU A 167 25.05 -8.47 -2.92
C GLU A 167 24.20 -9.49 -2.14
N VAL A 168 24.42 -9.59 -0.81
CA VAL A 168 23.65 -10.48 0.07
C VAL A 168 22.26 -9.89 0.27
N LEU A 169 22.18 -8.59 0.52
CA LEU A 169 20.93 -7.88 0.72
C LEU A 169 20.04 -7.89 -0.53
N GLU A 170 20.62 -7.73 -1.72
CA GLU A 170 19.92 -7.81 -3.02
C GLU A 170 19.31 -9.20 -3.26
N LYS A 171 20.01 -10.27 -2.86
CA LYS A 171 19.49 -11.64 -2.93
C LYS A 171 18.38 -11.92 -1.91
N ILE A 172 18.48 -11.36 -0.70
CA ILE A 172 17.45 -11.50 0.34
C ILE A 172 16.20 -10.67 -0.04
N GLY A 173 16.39 -9.51 -0.67
CA GLY A 173 15.35 -8.56 -1.03
C GLY A 173 14.95 -7.62 0.11
N PHE A 174 13.78 -7.00 -0.01
CA PHE A 174 13.31 -5.98 0.94
C PHE A 174 12.85 -6.54 2.30
N PHE A 175 12.87 -5.68 3.32
CA PHE A 175 12.24 -5.94 4.60
C PHE A 175 10.72 -6.09 4.43
N GLU A 176 10.13 -6.98 5.23
CA GLU A 176 8.69 -7.23 5.26
C GLU A 176 7.89 -5.96 5.58
N LYS A 177 6.98 -5.59 4.69
CA LYS A 177 6.07 -4.45 4.93
C LYS A 177 5.16 -4.77 6.13
N GLY A 178 4.95 -3.79 7.00
CA GLY A 178 4.07 -3.93 8.15
C GLY A 178 4.39 -2.97 9.28
N TYR A 179 3.52 -2.93 10.27
CA TYR A 179 3.72 -2.13 11.47
C TYR A 179 4.83 -2.78 12.33
N PHE A 180 5.79 -1.97 12.82
CA PHE A 180 6.89 -2.31 13.75
C PHE A 180 8.15 -2.97 13.15
N LYS A 181 9.20 -3.09 13.99
CA LYS A 181 10.60 -3.28 13.62
C LYS A 181 10.97 -4.62 12.94
N LEU A 182 10.31 -5.75 13.16
CA LEU A 182 10.45 -7.05 12.44
C LEU A 182 11.83 -7.53 11.87
N GLU A 183 12.98 -7.08 12.36
CA GLU A 183 14.31 -7.47 11.85
C GLU A 183 14.59 -8.95 12.06
N SER A 184 14.16 -9.52 13.18
CA SER A 184 14.31 -10.96 13.41
C SER A 184 13.62 -11.83 12.36
N ILE A 185 12.55 -11.35 11.71
CA ILE A 185 11.91 -12.05 10.57
C ILE A 185 12.76 -11.92 9.32
N PHE A 186 13.30 -10.73 9.07
CA PHE A 186 14.22 -10.49 7.97
C PHE A 186 15.50 -11.34 8.11
N HIS A 187 16.09 -11.38 9.31
CA HIS A 187 17.22 -12.24 9.61
C HIS A 187 16.87 -13.73 9.45
N ALA A 188 15.66 -14.15 9.84
CA ALA A 188 15.21 -15.52 9.63
C ALA A 188 15.11 -15.88 8.13
N LYS A 189 14.71 -14.93 7.28
CA LYS A 189 14.72 -15.11 5.81
C LYS A 189 16.13 -15.32 5.29
N ALA A 190 17.09 -14.51 5.71
CA ALA A 190 18.49 -14.66 5.33
C ALA A 190 19.08 -16.01 5.78
N ARG A 191 18.79 -16.46 7.02
CA ARG A 191 19.22 -17.79 7.51
C ARG A 191 18.63 -18.93 6.71
N LYS A 192 17.34 -18.85 6.34
CA LYS A 192 16.69 -19.85 5.47
C LYS A 192 17.36 -19.95 4.10
N GLN A 193 18.03 -18.89 3.64
CA GLN A 193 18.81 -18.86 2.40
C GLN A 193 20.29 -19.28 2.59
N GLY A 194 20.69 -19.70 3.80
CA GLY A 194 22.03 -20.23 4.08
C GLY A 194 23.06 -19.18 4.49
N TYR A 195 22.69 -17.92 4.70
CA TYR A 195 23.63 -16.89 5.14
C TYR A 195 23.94 -16.98 6.64
N GLN A 196 25.23 -16.86 6.98
CA GLN A 196 25.73 -16.83 8.36
C GLN A 196 25.88 -15.39 8.85
N PHE A 197 25.67 -15.20 10.16
CA PHE A 197 25.75 -13.90 10.81
C PHE A 197 26.95 -13.90 11.76
N TYR A 198 27.81 -12.89 11.64
CA TYR A 198 28.96 -12.73 12.49
C TYR A 198 28.74 -11.63 13.54
N PHE A 199 28.94 -11.97 14.80
CA PHE A 199 28.89 -11.03 15.91
C PHE A 199 30.31 -10.55 16.22
N CYS A 200 30.54 -9.24 16.14
CA CYS A 200 31.81 -8.59 16.41
C CYS A 200 31.70 -7.69 17.65
N PRO A 201 32.35 -8.04 18.78
CA PRO A 201 32.34 -7.23 20.00
C PRO A 201 32.92 -5.82 19.82
N ALA A 202 33.78 -5.62 18.82
CA ALA A 202 34.36 -4.32 18.52
C ALA A 202 33.37 -3.33 17.86
N LEU A 203 32.22 -3.83 17.36
CA LEU A 203 31.12 -3.03 16.81
C LEU A 203 30.14 -2.59 17.91
N LEU A 204 30.62 -2.19 19.07
CA LEU A 204 29.77 -1.79 20.19
C LEU A 204 29.07 -0.44 19.91
N VAL A 205 27.76 -0.42 20.12
CA VAL A 205 26.95 0.81 20.12
C VAL A 205 26.36 1.07 21.50
N LYS A 206 26.22 2.35 21.88
CA LYS A 206 25.46 2.76 23.07
C LYS A 206 24.08 3.20 22.66
N HIS A 207 23.04 2.70 23.32
CA HIS A 207 21.63 2.95 22.99
C HIS A 207 20.95 3.81 24.06
N PHE A 208 20.28 4.88 23.64
CA PHE A 208 19.77 5.96 24.51
C PHE A 208 18.24 6.11 24.47
N ASP A 209 17.49 5.03 24.30
CA ASP A 209 16.02 5.09 24.32
C ASP A 209 15.49 5.06 25.76
N GLU A 210 14.61 6.02 26.09
CA GLU A 210 13.93 6.12 27.38
C GLU A 210 12.42 6.22 27.14
N LYS A 211 11.78 5.08 26.85
CA LYS A 211 10.32 5.03 26.77
C LYS A 211 9.71 4.99 28.18
N ARG A 212 8.66 5.77 28.39
CA ARG A 212 7.82 5.63 29.58
C ARG A 212 7.29 4.20 29.67
N LEU A 213 7.41 3.57 30.84
CA LEU A 213 7.10 2.14 31.03
C LEU A 213 5.73 1.72 30.46
N PHE A 214 4.69 2.53 30.64
CA PHE A 214 3.35 2.20 30.15
C PHE A 214 3.23 2.23 28.62
N ASP A 215 3.90 3.18 27.96
CA ASP A 215 3.94 3.23 26.49
C ASP A 215 4.80 2.10 25.93
N PHE A 216 5.86 1.74 26.64
CA PHE A 216 6.64 0.54 26.34
C PHE A 216 5.79 -0.73 26.47
N TRP A 217 4.92 -0.85 27.48
CA TRP A 217 4.01 -2.00 27.60
C TRP A 217 3.00 -2.10 26.46
N LYS A 218 2.40 -0.99 26.03
CA LYS A 218 1.53 -0.97 24.84
C LYS A 218 2.29 -1.45 23.61
N TYR A 219 3.52 -0.98 23.45
CA TYR A 219 4.42 -1.40 22.37
C TYR A 219 4.72 -2.90 22.44
N ARG A 220 5.13 -3.42 23.62
CA ARG A 220 5.44 -4.84 23.83
C ARG A 220 4.23 -5.75 23.56
N PHE A 221 3.05 -5.37 24.03
CA PHE A 221 1.82 -6.12 23.73
C PHE A 221 1.51 -6.15 22.23
N ALA A 222 1.56 -4.99 21.57
CA ALA A 222 1.28 -4.89 20.14
C ALA A 222 2.29 -5.69 19.30
N TYR A 223 3.57 -5.61 19.66
CA TYR A 223 4.63 -6.29 18.94
C TYR A 223 4.60 -7.81 19.19
N GLY A 224 4.32 -8.27 20.41
CA GLY A 224 4.11 -9.69 20.71
C GLY A 224 2.96 -10.31 19.90
N ARG A 225 1.84 -9.59 19.76
CA ARG A 225 0.72 -10.02 18.89
C ARG A 225 1.15 -10.22 17.44
N LEU A 226 1.90 -9.26 16.89
CA LEU A 226 2.33 -9.30 15.50
C LEU A 226 3.42 -10.36 15.26
N PHE A 227 4.32 -10.52 16.22
CA PHE A 227 5.34 -11.57 16.20
C PHE A 227 4.68 -12.95 16.10
N ALA A 228 3.73 -13.27 16.99
CA ALA A 228 2.98 -14.53 16.94
C ALA A 228 2.12 -14.69 15.67
N ALA A 229 1.59 -13.59 15.14
CA ALA A 229 0.80 -13.60 13.90
C ALA A 229 1.63 -13.95 12.66
N LYS A 230 2.88 -13.48 12.57
CA LYS A 230 3.75 -13.70 11.40
C LYS A 230 4.52 -15.02 11.44
N ARG A 231 4.45 -15.79 12.53
CA ARG A 231 5.07 -17.13 12.61
C ARG A 231 4.25 -18.18 11.86
N GLU A 232 4.92 -18.92 11.00
CA GLU A 232 4.36 -20.03 10.19
C GLU A 232 4.17 -21.31 11.03
N PHE A 233 3.34 -21.23 12.07
CA PHE A 233 3.03 -22.37 12.94
C PHE A 233 1.72 -23.04 12.54
N GLY A 234 1.69 -24.38 12.57
CA GLY A 234 0.44 -25.14 12.44
C GLY A 234 -0.48 -24.95 13.65
N LEU A 235 -1.77 -25.27 13.49
CA LEU A 235 -2.82 -25.02 14.49
C LEU A 235 -2.47 -25.55 15.89
N PHE A 236 -2.02 -26.81 15.98
CA PHE A 236 -1.66 -27.44 17.26
C PHE A 236 -0.55 -26.69 18.00
N ARG A 237 0.51 -26.29 17.29
CA ARG A 237 1.64 -25.56 17.88
C ARG A 237 1.20 -24.18 18.37
N ARG A 238 0.26 -23.52 17.69
CA ARG A 238 -0.27 -22.21 18.12
C ARG A 238 -1.13 -22.33 19.36
N LEU A 239 -2.01 -23.33 19.43
CA LEU A 239 -2.83 -23.59 20.62
C LEU A 239 -1.95 -23.91 21.84
N ALA A 240 -0.88 -24.70 21.66
CA ALA A 240 0.08 -24.98 22.72
C ALA A 240 0.76 -23.70 23.23
N TYR A 241 1.27 -22.85 22.33
CA TYR A 241 1.91 -21.58 22.72
C TYR A 241 0.93 -20.60 23.37
N ALA A 242 -0.34 -20.59 22.95
CA ALA A 242 -1.38 -19.80 23.58
C ALA A 242 -1.73 -20.31 24.98
N LEU A 243 -1.83 -21.63 25.17
CA LEU A 243 -2.16 -22.25 26.46
C LEU A 243 -1.04 -22.05 27.48
N PHE A 244 0.21 -22.22 27.06
CA PHE A 244 1.39 -22.14 27.92
C PHE A 244 2.10 -20.78 27.87
N PHE A 245 1.41 -19.72 27.44
CA PHE A 245 2.01 -18.39 27.31
C PHE A 245 2.67 -17.85 28.59
N PRO A 246 2.21 -18.13 29.84
CA PRO A 246 2.89 -17.62 31.02
C PRO A 246 4.32 -18.18 31.18
N LEU A 247 4.56 -19.40 30.67
CA LEU A 247 5.90 -20.01 30.66
C LEU A 247 6.87 -19.26 29.73
N ILE A 248 6.36 -18.53 28.73
CA ILE A 248 7.19 -17.69 27.85
C ILE A 248 7.87 -16.59 28.67
N ALA A 249 7.12 -15.90 29.53
CA ALA A 249 7.68 -14.83 30.37
C ALA A 249 8.74 -15.37 31.35
N VAL A 250 8.50 -16.55 31.94
CA VAL A 250 9.46 -17.22 32.82
C VAL A 250 10.72 -17.61 32.06
N TYR A 251 10.58 -18.25 30.90
CA TYR A 251 11.70 -18.64 30.04
C TYR A 251 12.55 -17.44 29.63
N GLU A 252 11.91 -16.35 29.18
CA GLU A 252 12.60 -15.12 28.80
C GLU A 252 13.35 -14.51 29.99
N TYR A 253 12.74 -14.48 31.18
CA TYR A 253 13.40 -13.98 32.38
C TYR A 253 14.62 -14.83 32.77
N VAL A 254 14.49 -16.16 32.76
CA VAL A 254 15.61 -17.08 33.04
C VAL A 254 16.74 -16.91 32.01
N ARG A 255 16.40 -16.69 30.73
CA ARG A 255 17.40 -16.41 29.70
C ARG A 255 18.14 -15.09 29.98
N ILE A 256 17.41 -14.02 30.31
CA ILE A 256 17.99 -12.72 30.68
C ILE A 256 18.90 -12.88 31.89
N PHE A 257 18.46 -13.60 32.93
CA PHE A 257 19.26 -13.89 34.12
C PHE A 257 20.56 -14.63 33.78
N ASN A 258 20.49 -15.65 32.92
CA ASN A 258 21.68 -16.40 32.49
C ASN A 258 22.70 -15.56 31.73
N HIS A 259 22.26 -14.54 30.99
CA HIS A 259 23.16 -13.60 30.33
C HIS A 259 23.72 -12.55 31.30
N ALA A 260 22.86 -12.01 32.16
CA ALA A 260 23.21 -10.96 33.12
C ALA A 260 24.11 -11.47 34.26
N ARG A 261 23.97 -12.72 34.73
CA ARG A 261 24.77 -13.27 35.85
C ARG A 261 26.27 -13.36 35.58
N LYS A 262 26.68 -13.22 34.32
CA LYS A 262 28.08 -13.20 33.90
C LYS A 262 28.76 -11.85 34.19
N ASP A 263 27.99 -10.81 34.49
CA ASP A 263 28.46 -9.46 34.79
C ASP A 263 27.81 -8.95 36.09
N ARG A 264 28.61 -8.55 37.07
CA ARG A 264 28.09 -8.13 38.39
C ARG A 264 27.22 -6.88 38.32
N VAL A 265 27.50 -5.95 37.41
CA VAL A 265 26.74 -4.71 37.22
C VAL A 265 25.39 -5.04 36.58
N LEU A 266 25.38 -5.85 35.52
CA LEU A 266 24.14 -6.28 34.87
C LEU A 266 23.27 -7.10 35.82
N LEU A 267 23.86 -8.00 36.62
CA LEU A 267 23.11 -8.78 37.61
C LEU A 267 22.46 -7.89 38.67
N LYS A 268 23.20 -6.92 39.21
CA LYS A 268 22.67 -5.95 40.18
C LYS A 268 21.51 -5.15 39.57
N LYS A 269 21.66 -4.68 38.34
CA LYS A 269 20.62 -3.91 37.63
C LYS A 269 19.40 -4.77 37.30
N LEU A 270 19.60 -6.03 36.92
CA LEU A 270 18.50 -6.97 36.67
C LEU A 270 17.66 -7.15 37.94
N ILE A 271 18.30 -7.43 39.09
CA ILE A 271 17.60 -7.60 40.38
C ILE A 271 16.80 -6.34 40.74
N GLN A 272 17.38 -5.15 40.52
CA GLN A 272 16.68 -3.87 40.74
C GLN A 272 15.47 -3.68 39.82
N CYS A 273 15.53 -4.19 38.59
CA CYS A 273 14.49 -4.02 37.58
C CYS A 273 13.47 -5.16 37.55
N THR A 274 13.71 -6.28 38.24
CA THR A 274 12.82 -7.45 38.26
C THR A 274 11.33 -7.11 38.51
N PRO A 275 10.96 -6.22 39.47
CA PRO A 275 9.56 -5.88 39.71
C PRO A 275 8.84 -5.30 38.49
N TRP A 276 9.59 -4.66 37.57
CA TRP A 276 9.07 -4.02 36.37
C TRP A 276 9.28 -4.88 35.12
N LEU A 277 10.36 -5.66 35.08
CA LEU A 277 10.70 -6.54 33.97
C LEU A 277 9.73 -7.72 33.86
N LEU A 278 9.36 -8.36 34.97
CA LEU A 278 8.44 -9.51 34.94
C LEU A 278 7.07 -9.13 34.34
N PRO A 279 6.38 -8.06 34.78
CA PRO A 279 5.17 -7.57 34.11
C PRO A 279 5.38 -7.27 32.63
N THR A 280 6.51 -6.66 32.27
CA THR A 280 6.84 -6.34 30.87
C THR A 280 6.93 -7.61 30.01
N LEU A 281 7.56 -8.67 30.51
CA LEU A 281 7.65 -9.96 29.84
C LEU A 281 6.30 -10.69 29.78
N SER A 282 5.49 -10.59 30.84
CA SER A 282 4.12 -11.13 30.85
C SER A 282 3.21 -10.44 29.82
N ILE A 283 3.35 -9.12 29.65
CA ILE A 283 2.60 -8.35 28.66
C ILE A 283 2.99 -8.75 27.23
N TRP A 284 4.28 -8.97 26.98
CA TRP A 284 4.74 -9.55 25.71
C TRP A 284 4.11 -10.93 25.45
N ALA A 285 4.19 -11.82 26.43
CA ALA A 285 3.66 -13.17 26.33
C ALA A 285 2.14 -13.20 26.13
N LEU A 286 1.41 -12.29 26.80
CA LEU A 286 -0.03 -12.10 26.59
C LEU A 286 -0.32 -11.62 25.16
N GLY A 287 0.53 -10.70 24.65
CA GLY A 287 0.48 -10.30 23.25
C GLY A 287 0.64 -11.49 22.30
N GLU A 288 1.65 -12.33 22.50
CA GLU A 288 1.82 -13.56 21.72
C GLU A 288 0.60 -14.49 21.79
N CYS A 289 0.04 -14.71 22.99
CA CYS A 289 -1.16 -15.51 23.19
C CYS A 289 -2.34 -15.01 22.33
N VAL A 290 -2.64 -13.72 22.41
CA VAL A 290 -3.68 -13.09 21.58
C VAL A 290 -3.37 -13.23 20.09
N GLY A 291 -2.10 -13.10 19.70
CA GLY A 291 -1.66 -13.36 18.32
C GLY A 291 -1.94 -14.80 17.87
N TYR A 292 -1.57 -15.81 18.66
CA TYR A 292 -1.80 -17.20 18.30
C TYR A 292 -3.30 -17.57 18.26
N LEU A 293 -4.11 -17.03 19.18
CA LEU A 293 -5.56 -17.32 19.29
C LEU A 293 -6.43 -16.60 18.26
N PHE A 294 -6.12 -15.34 17.92
CA PHE A 294 -7.01 -14.50 17.11
C PHE A 294 -6.44 -14.19 15.72
N PHE A 295 -5.15 -14.34 15.50
CA PHE A 295 -4.58 -14.34 14.14
C PHE A 295 -4.50 -15.77 13.60
N VAL A 296 -5.58 -16.56 13.74
CA VAL A 296 -5.75 -17.87 13.10
C VAL A 296 -5.82 -17.68 11.59
N ASN A 297 -4.67 -17.60 10.91
CA ASN A 297 -4.60 -17.45 9.46
C ASN A 297 -5.20 -16.10 8.98
N ALA A 298 -4.69 -15.50 7.91
CA ALA A 298 -5.26 -14.25 7.38
C ALA A 298 -6.78 -14.40 7.07
N LYS A 299 -7.20 -15.64 6.77
CA LYS A 299 -8.59 -16.02 6.49
C LYS A 299 -9.53 -15.90 7.69
N ALA A 300 -9.18 -16.33 8.91
CA ALA A 300 -10.13 -16.25 10.03
C ALA A 300 -10.24 -14.83 10.60
N LYS A 301 -9.15 -14.04 10.58
CA LYS A 301 -9.21 -12.61 10.90
C LYS A 301 -10.16 -11.86 9.94
N ASN A 302 -10.03 -12.13 8.64
CA ASN A 302 -10.92 -11.55 7.63
C ASN A 302 -12.38 -11.97 7.85
N LEU A 303 -12.62 -13.23 8.22
CA LEU A 303 -13.97 -13.72 8.52
C LEU A 303 -14.57 -13.02 9.75
N PHE A 304 -13.83 -12.90 10.86
CA PHE A 304 -14.29 -12.22 12.07
C PHE A 304 -14.61 -10.74 11.79
N LEU A 305 -13.73 -10.03 11.08
CA LEU A 305 -13.97 -8.64 10.69
C LEU A 305 -15.23 -8.50 9.81
N LYS A 306 -15.43 -9.40 8.85
CA LYS A 306 -16.63 -9.42 8.02
C LYS A 306 -17.90 -9.67 8.84
N VAL A 307 -17.87 -10.62 9.77
CA VAL A 307 -19.00 -10.92 10.66
C VAL A 307 -19.32 -9.73 11.57
N SER A 308 -18.30 -9.10 12.16
CA SER A 308 -18.47 -7.90 12.99
C SER A 308 -19.05 -6.73 12.17
N LYS A 309 -18.54 -6.48 10.96
CA LYS A 309 -19.10 -5.47 10.05
C LYS A 309 -20.55 -5.78 9.65
N ALA A 310 -20.88 -7.05 9.39
CA ALA A 310 -22.24 -7.49 9.08
C ALA A 310 -23.20 -7.26 10.25
N ALA A 311 -22.82 -7.64 11.46
CA ALA A 311 -23.60 -7.41 12.67
C ALA A 311 -23.81 -5.91 12.93
N SER A 312 -22.74 -5.12 12.82
CA SER A 312 -22.82 -3.65 12.97
C SER A 312 -23.73 -3.02 11.90
N ALA A 313 -23.64 -3.45 10.65
CA ALA A 313 -24.49 -2.94 9.57
C ALA A 313 -25.99 -3.26 9.79
N LEU A 314 -26.31 -4.47 10.29
CA LEU A 314 -27.68 -4.86 10.61
C LEU A 314 -28.29 -3.99 11.71
N VAL A 315 -27.51 -3.67 12.76
CA VAL A 315 -27.95 -2.86 13.90
C VAL A 315 -27.97 -1.37 13.56
N MET A 316 -26.84 -0.84 13.09
CA MET A 316 -26.65 0.60 12.88
C MET A 316 -27.26 1.11 11.58
N ARG A 317 -27.61 0.22 10.65
CA ARG A 317 -28.10 0.57 9.30
C ARG A 317 -27.11 1.42 8.51
N LYS A 318 -25.81 1.23 8.78
CA LYS A 318 -24.69 1.92 8.15
C LYS A 318 -23.80 0.92 7.43
N VAL A 319 -23.41 1.25 6.21
CA VAL A 319 -22.45 0.45 5.42
C VAL A 319 -21.39 1.37 4.87
N LEU A 320 -20.13 0.99 4.99
CA LEU A 320 -18.99 1.70 4.39
C LEU A 320 -18.43 0.84 3.27
N ILE A 321 -18.42 1.38 2.04
CA ILE A 321 -17.81 0.74 0.88
C ILE A 321 -16.66 1.63 0.40
N GLU A 322 -15.50 1.05 0.17
CA GLU A 322 -14.34 1.74 -0.39
C GLU A 322 -14.20 1.38 -1.87
N CYS A 323 -13.92 2.38 -2.71
CA CYS A 323 -13.69 2.19 -4.14
C CYS A 323 -12.58 3.15 -4.59
N ASP A 324 -11.49 2.60 -5.17
CA ASP A 324 -10.26 3.33 -5.52
C ASP A 324 -9.74 4.21 -4.36
N SER A 325 -9.66 3.65 -3.15
CA SER A 325 -9.24 4.36 -1.92
C SER A 325 -10.13 5.53 -1.49
N ILE A 326 -11.33 5.69 -2.07
CA ILE A 326 -12.32 6.68 -1.64
C ILE A 326 -13.41 5.98 -0.83
N PRO A 327 -13.65 6.39 0.43
CA PRO A 327 -14.69 5.81 1.27
C PRO A 327 -16.09 6.40 0.94
N TYR A 328 -17.06 5.52 0.76
CA TYR A 328 -18.47 5.84 0.55
C TYR A 328 -19.31 5.31 1.70
N GLN A 329 -19.74 6.20 2.59
CA GLN A 329 -20.62 5.87 3.71
C GLN A 329 -22.09 5.91 3.29
N PHE A 330 -22.82 4.84 3.54
CA PHE A 330 -24.26 4.76 3.33
C PHE A 330 -24.94 4.73 4.69
N ASP A 331 -25.76 5.73 4.96
CA ASP A 331 -26.59 5.83 6.16
C ASP A 331 -28.04 5.40 5.83
N HIS A 332 -28.77 4.93 6.84
CA HIS A 332 -30.18 4.51 6.73
C HIS A 332 -30.43 3.45 5.64
N VAL A 333 -29.50 2.50 5.48
CA VAL A 333 -29.57 1.49 4.43
C VAL A 333 -30.76 0.54 4.65
N PRO A 334 -31.60 0.26 3.64
CA PRO A 334 -32.70 -0.69 3.74
C PRO A 334 -32.22 -2.11 4.10
N LEU A 335 -33.02 -2.85 4.88
CA LEU A 335 -32.64 -4.18 5.38
C LEU A 335 -32.39 -5.14 4.22
N LYS A 336 -33.24 -5.08 3.19
CA LYS A 336 -33.12 -5.87 1.97
C LYS A 336 -31.74 -5.69 1.31
N LYS A 337 -31.26 -4.45 1.26
CA LYS A 337 -29.96 -4.08 0.68
C LYS A 337 -28.78 -4.54 1.55
N ILE A 338 -28.89 -4.43 2.88
CA ILE A 338 -27.90 -4.99 3.83
C ILE A 338 -27.83 -6.52 3.74
N LEU A 339 -28.99 -7.20 3.73
CA LEU A 339 -29.06 -8.66 3.59
C LEU A 339 -28.47 -9.12 2.27
N ASN A 340 -28.70 -8.38 1.19
CA ASN A 340 -28.05 -8.66 -0.10
C ASN A 340 -26.53 -8.52 0.00
N TRP A 341 -26.03 -7.43 0.59
CA TRP A 341 -24.60 -7.23 0.81
C TRP A 341 -23.97 -8.36 1.61
N ILE A 342 -24.61 -8.81 2.70
CA ILE A 342 -24.14 -9.95 3.51
C ILE A 342 -24.09 -11.24 2.66
N ARG A 343 -25.12 -11.50 1.83
CA ARG A 343 -25.13 -12.66 0.91
C ARG A 343 -24.00 -12.60 -0.11
N VAL A 344 -23.70 -11.41 -0.64
CA VAL A 344 -22.58 -11.20 -1.56
C VAL A 344 -21.25 -11.42 -0.85
N GLU A 345 -21.04 -10.85 0.33
CA GLU A 345 -19.83 -11.07 1.14
C GLU A 345 -19.60 -12.55 1.46
N ALA A 346 -20.67 -13.29 1.77
CA ALA A 346 -20.63 -14.73 1.95
C ALA A 346 -20.32 -15.48 0.64
N SER A 347 -20.87 -15.02 -0.48
CA SER A 347 -20.60 -15.58 -1.81
C SER A 347 -19.14 -15.38 -2.21
N LEU A 348 -18.51 -14.27 -1.84
CA LEU A 348 -17.08 -14.04 -2.10
C LEU A 348 -16.15 -15.00 -1.35
N LEU A 349 -16.60 -15.60 -0.25
CA LEU A 349 -15.83 -16.63 0.48
C LEU A 349 -15.90 -18.00 -0.19
N ARG A 350 -17.06 -18.37 -0.74
CA ARG A 350 -17.32 -19.72 -1.29
C ARG A 350 -17.28 -19.79 -2.82
N LYS A 351 -17.37 -18.63 -3.49
CA LYS A 351 -17.45 -18.47 -4.94
C LYS A 351 -18.43 -19.49 -5.58
N PRO A 352 -19.73 -19.48 -5.19
CA PRO A 352 -20.71 -20.43 -5.71
C PRO A 352 -21.04 -20.14 -7.18
N GLU A 353 -21.39 -21.16 -7.95
CA GLU A 353 -21.84 -21.00 -9.34
C GLU A 353 -23.18 -20.24 -9.42
N LYS A 354 -24.05 -20.48 -8.43
CA LYS A 354 -25.35 -19.82 -8.25
C LYS A 354 -25.36 -19.02 -6.94
N PRO A 355 -24.86 -17.77 -6.91
CA PRO A 355 -24.99 -16.93 -5.73
C PRO A 355 -26.46 -16.55 -5.51
N GLN A 356 -26.86 -16.47 -4.25
CA GLN A 356 -28.19 -15.99 -3.84
C GLN A 356 -28.28 -14.45 -3.80
N GLY A 357 -27.13 -13.77 -3.80
CA GLY A 357 -27.05 -12.31 -3.82
C GLY A 357 -27.13 -11.75 -5.23
N TRP A 358 -27.71 -10.55 -5.33
CA TRP A 358 -27.65 -9.65 -6.46
C TRP A 358 -26.36 -8.83 -6.42
N PRO A 359 -25.87 -8.32 -7.57
CA PRO A 359 -24.69 -7.47 -7.58
C PRO A 359 -24.88 -6.26 -6.65
N THR A 360 -23.81 -5.89 -5.97
CA THR A 360 -23.74 -4.69 -5.13
C THR A 360 -23.15 -3.51 -5.90
N HIS A 361 -22.49 -3.79 -7.03
CA HIS A 361 -21.85 -2.83 -7.90
C HIS A 361 -22.33 -3.05 -9.34
N LEU A 362 -22.49 -1.98 -10.10
CA LEU A 362 -22.69 -2.05 -11.55
C LEU A 362 -21.61 -1.22 -12.24
N GLN A 363 -20.97 -1.81 -13.24
CA GLN A 363 -20.11 -1.10 -14.18
C GLN A 363 -20.88 -0.98 -15.49
N ILE A 364 -21.12 0.24 -15.94
CA ILE A 364 -21.97 0.50 -17.12
C ILE A 364 -21.19 1.40 -18.05
N GLU A 365 -21.05 0.97 -19.30
CA GLU A 365 -20.49 1.76 -20.39
C GLU A 365 -21.58 2.65 -20.99
N PRO A 366 -21.57 3.98 -20.77
CA PRO A 366 -22.59 4.84 -21.35
C PRO A 366 -22.37 4.98 -22.86
N THR A 367 -21.13 4.90 -23.32
CA THR A 367 -20.79 4.95 -24.73
C THR A 367 -19.40 4.36 -24.98
N ALA A 368 -19.22 3.74 -26.14
CA ALA A 368 -17.91 3.30 -26.62
C ALA A 368 -17.14 4.40 -27.38
N PHE A 369 -17.73 5.58 -27.62
CA PHE A 369 -17.04 6.70 -28.26
C PHE A 369 -16.09 7.40 -27.29
N CYS A 370 -14.92 7.82 -27.77
CA CYS A 370 -14.00 8.68 -27.05
C CYS A 370 -13.43 9.76 -28.00
N ASN A 371 -13.29 10.98 -27.49
CA ASN A 371 -12.71 12.10 -28.23
C ASN A 371 -11.18 12.16 -28.14
N LEU A 372 -10.53 11.20 -27.47
CA LEU A 372 -9.07 11.07 -27.36
C LEU A 372 -8.60 9.70 -27.84
N ARG A 373 -7.29 9.57 -28.09
CA ARG A 373 -6.65 8.33 -28.57
C ARG A 373 -5.50 7.89 -27.67
N CYS A 374 -5.77 7.61 -26.39
CA CYS A 374 -4.72 7.34 -25.41
C CYS A 374 -3.87 6.11 -25.78
N ALA A 375 -2.55 6.21 -25.58
CA ALA A 375 -1.57 5.29 -26.17
C ALA A 375 -1.74 3.81 -25.81
N LEU A 376 -2.30 3.47 -24.64
CA LEU A 376 -2.53 2.08 -24.20
C LEU A 376 -4.02 1.75 -24.02
N CYS A 377 -4.92 2.57 -24.58
CA CYS A 377 -6.36 2.35 -24.45
C CYS A 377 -6.90 1.43 -25.56
N PRO A 378 -7.69 0.39 -25.23
CA PRO A 378 -8.37 -0.46 -26.21
C PRO A 378 -9.20 0.30 -27.26
N VAL A 379 -9.85 1.43 -26.91
CA VAL A 379 -10.60 2.25 -27.89
C VAL A 379 -9.69 2.79 -29.01
N THR A 380 -8.43 3.07 -28.68
CA THR A 380 -7.47 3.61 -29.66
C THR A 380 -6.96 2.51 -30.57
N ASP A 381 -6.63 1.38 -29.97
CA ASP A 381 -5.93 0.30 -30.62
C ASP A 381 -6.28 -0.99 -29.84
N GLY A 382 -7.21 -1.80 -30.37
CA GLY A 382 -7.57 -3.09 -29.79
C GLY A 382 -9.06 -3.44 -29.83
N MET A 383 -9.95 -2.46 -29.66
CA MET A 383 -11.41 -2.66 -29.70
C MET A 383 -11.90 -2.69 -31.15
N THR A 384 -12.62 -3.76 -31.49
CA THR A 384 -13.11 -4.05 -32.85
C THR A 384 -14.63 -4.14 -32.94
N ARG A 385 -15.34 -4.22 -31.80
CA ARG A 385 -16.80 -4.22 -31.78
C ARG A 385 -17.40 -2.88 -32.26
N PRO A 386 -18.68 -2.87 -32.70
CA PRO A 386 -19.37 -1.63 -33.06
C PRO A 386 -19.42 -0.62 -31.91
N LEU A 387 -19.41 0.67 -32.28
CA LEU A 387 -19.52 1.78 -31.34
C LEU A 387 -20.95 2.32 -31.27
N GLY A 388 -21.35 2.78 -30.09
CA GLY A 388 -22.66 3.38 -29.90
C GLY A 388 -22.83 4.06 -28.54
N HIS A 389 -24.05 4.54 -28.31
CA HIS A 389 -24.50 5.12 -27.05
C HIS A 389 -25.54 4.20 -26.42
N MET A 390 -25.45 4.01 -25.11
CA MET A 390 -26.48 3.31 -24.36
C MET A 390 -27.81 4.08 -24.41
N ASP A 391 -28.86 3.37 -24.82
CA ASP A 391 -30.23 3.86 -24.76
C ASP A 391 -30.69 3.98 -23.30
N PHE A 392 -31.37 5.09 -22.99
CA PHE A 392 -31.82 5.37 -21.64
C PHE A 392 -32.84 4.34 -21.12
N ASN A 393 -33.66 3.74 -21.99
CA ASN A 393 -34.65 2.74 -21.55
C ASN A 393 -33.99 1.42 -21.16
N ILE A 394 -32.92 1.01 -21.85
CA ILE A 394 -32.11 -0.16 -21.44
C ILE A 394 -31.51 0.09 -20.06
N PHE A 395 -30.89 1.26 -19.86
CA PHE A 395 -30.35 1.67 -18.56
C PHE A 395 -31.44 1.67 -17.48
N LYS A 396 -32.59 2.29 -17.77
CA LYS A 396 -33.73 2.38 -16.86
C LYS A 396 -34.22 1.00 -16.42
N LYS A 397 -34.40 0.07 -17.38
CA LYS A 397 -34.81 -1.31 -17.13
C LYS A 397 -33.86 -2.00 -16.16
N LEU A 398 -32.55 -1.91 -16.40
CA LEU A 398 -31.52 -2.48 -15.52
C LEU A 398 -31.61 -1.91 -14.09
N VAL A 399 -31.73 -0.58 -13.96
CA VAL A 399 -31.78 0.09 -12.66
C VAL A 399 -33.08 -0.21 -11.90
N ASP A 400 -34.20 -0.37 -12.61
CA ASP A 400 -35.47 -0.77 -12.00
C ASP A 400 -35.40 -2.18 -11.39
N GLU A 401 -34.71 -3.12 -12.05
CA GLU A 401 -34.52 -4.47 -11.53
C GLU A 401 -33.51 -4.56 -10.36
N THR A 402 -32.50 -3.68 -10.34
CA THR A 402 -31.32 -3.84 -9.46
C THR A 402 -31.19 -2.81 -8.35
N GLY A 403 -31.91 -1.68 -8.40
CA GLY A 403 -31.67 -0.52 -7.53
C GLY A 403 -31.84 -0.78 -6.03
N GLU A 404 -32.67 -1.76 -5.64
CA GLU A 404 -32.84 -2.17 -4.24
C GLU A 404 -31.62 -2.89 -3.66
N TYR A 405 -30.65 -3.28 -4.50
CA TYR A 405 -29.50 -4.10 -4.13
C TYR A 405 -28.16 -3.38 -4.34
N VAL A 406 -28.06 -2.56 -5.39
CA VAL A 406 -26.82 -1.93 -5.85
C VAL A 406 -26.46 -0.72 -5.01
N PHE A 407 -25.27 -0.70 -4.43
CA PHE A 407 -24.74 0.43 -3.67
C PHE A 407 -24.01 1.44 -4.56
N LEU A 408 -23.12 0.94 -5.42
CA LEU A 408 -22.27 1.77 -6.28
C LEU A 408 -22.52 1.48 -7.76
N MET A 409 -22.56 2.54 -8.55
CA MET A 409 -22.63 2.48 -10.00
C MET A 409 -21.46 3.27 -10.59
N LEU A 410 -20.70 2.59 -11.43
CA LEU A 410 -19.53 3.10 -12.12
C LEU A 410 -19.93 3.36 -13.57
N LEU A 411 -20.13 4.63 -13.92
CA LEU A 411 -20.54 5.05 -15.26
C LEU A 411 -19.32 5.37 -16.11
N TRP A 412 -18.58 4.33 -16.46
CA TRP A 412 -17.53 4.36 -17.48
C TRP A 412 -17.28 2.94 -17.97
N ASP A 413 -16.53 2.83 -19.06
CA ASP A 413 -15.76 1.62 -19.33
C ASP A 413 -14.49 2.07 -20.07
N TRP A 414 -14.48 2.01 -21.41
CA TRP A 414 -13.34 2.45 -22.21
C TRP A 414 -13.55 3.79 -22.94
N GLY A 415 -14.80 4.16 -23.26
CA GLY A 415 -15.14 5.44 -23.90
C GLY A 415 -15.09 6.66 -22.98
N GLU A 416 -15.46 7.84 -23.51
CA GLU A 416 -15.72 9.06 -22.73
C GLU A 416 -17.21 9.14 -22.35
N PRO A 417 -17.57 8.87 -21.07
CA PRO A 417 -18.96 8.73 -20.64
C PRO A 417 -19.86 9.90 -20.98
N PHE A 418 -19.31 11.12 -20.91
CA PHE A 418 -20.07 12.36 -21.08
C PHE A 418 -20.34 12.73 -22.55
N LEU A 419 -19.93 11.88 -23.49
CA LEU A 419 -20.41 11.96 -24.88
C LEU A 419 -21.79 11.31 -25.06
N ASN A 420 -22.29 10.51 -24.12
CA ASN A 420 -23.65 10.00 -24.17
C ASN A 420 -24.66 11.15 -23.88
N PRO A 421 -25.63 11.43 -24.77
CA PRO A 421 -26.62 12.50 -24.58
C PRO A 421 -27.48 12.38 -23.30
N SER A 422 -27.74 11.15 -22.87
CA SER A 422 -28.58 10.80 -21.70
C SER A 422 -27.78 10.62 -20.40
N ILE A 423 -26.45 10.85 -20.39
CA ILE A 423 -25.60 10.58 -19.21
C ILE A 423 -26.10 11.26 -17.92
N TYR A 424 -26.54 12.50 -18.00
CA TYR A 424 -27.04 13.24 -16.82
C TYR A 424 -28.38 12.69 -16.32
N GLU A 425 -29.23 12.21 -17.24
CA GLU A 425 -30.49 11.56 -16.90
C GLU A 425 -30.25 10.19 -16.26
N MET A 426 -29.27 9.43 -16.78
CA MET A 426 -28.82 8.16 -16.20
C MET A 426 -28.35 8.35 -14.75
N ILE A 427 -27.47 9.35 -14.52
CA ILE A 427 -27.00 9.69 -13.17
C ILE A 427 -28.19 10.03 -12.27
N ALA A 428 -29.04 10.97 -12.68
CA ALA A 428 -30.18 11.40 -11.88
C ALA A 428 -31.15 10.24 -11.58
N TYR A 429 -31.36 9.32 -12.52
CA TYR A 429 -32.21 8.15 -12.35
C TYR A 429 -31.64 7.18 -11.30
N ALA A 430 -30.35 6.85 -11.39
CA ALA A 430 -29.69 5.99 -10.41
C ALA A 430 -29.70 6.61 -9.01
N LYS A 431 -29.46 7.93 -8.90
CA LYS A 431 -29.52 8.67 -7.63
C LYS A 431 -30.88 8.56 -6.95
N ARG A 432 -31.99 8.65 -7.72
CA ARG A 432 -33.35 8.47 -7.17
C ARG A 432 -33.61 7.09 -6.57
N LYS A 433 -32.83 6.07 -6.96
CA LYS A 433 -32.92 4.71 -6.39
C LYS A 433 -31.96 4.50 -5.20
N GLY A 434 -31.34 5.56 -4.68
CA GLY A 434 -30.40 5.46 -3.55
C GLY A 434 -29.10 4.74 -3.92
N ILE A 435 -28.69 4.82 -5.18
CA ILE A 435 -27.39 4.35 -5.67
C ILE A 435 -26.41 5.53 -5.63
N ARG A 436 -25.17 5.28 -5.24
CA ARG A 436 -24.09 6.26 -5.39
C ARG A 436 -23.42 6.07 -6.76
N VAL A 437 -23.24 7.16 -7.48
CA VAL A 437 -22.79 7.16 -8.87
C VAL A 437 -21.43 7.84 -8.97
N ILE A 438 -20.48 7.11 -9.55
CA ILE A 438 -19.12 7.56 -9.82
C ILE A 438 -18.96 7.55 -11.33
N SER A 439 -18.35 8.60 -11.89
CA SER A 439 -17.97 8.62 -13.30
C SER A 439 -16.58 9.19 -13.47
N SER A 440 -15.95 8.86 -14.60
CA SER A 440 -14.64 9.39 -14.98
C SER A 440 -14.74 10.14 -16.30
N THR A 441 -13.83 11.09 -16.50
CA THR A 441 -13.76 11.89 -17.73
C THR A 441 -12.31 12.20 -18.06
N ASN A 442 -12.02 12.37 -19.35
CA ASN A 442 -10.79 12.97 -19.83
C ASN A 442 -10.75 14.50 -19.68
N GLY A 443 -11.82 15.12 -19.16
CA GLY A 443 -11.83 16.54 -18.77
C GLY A 443 -12.03 17.53 -19.91
N HIS A 444 -12.45 17.12 -21.11
CA HIS A 444 -12.60 18.04 -22.26
C HIS A 444 -14.00 18.66 -22.40
N ILE A 445 -14.99 18.17 -21.65
CA ILE A 445 -16.41 18.49 -21.83
C ILE A 445 -16.85 19.74 -21.03
N PHE A 446 -16.43 19.88 -19.77
CA PHE A 446 -17.05 20.79 -18.79
C PHE A 446 -16.53 22.23 -18.80
N ARG A 447 -16.12 22.73 -19.96
CA ARG A 447 -15.52 24.07 -20.10
C ARG A 447 -16.54 25.19 -19.92
N ASN A 448 -17.79 24.94 -20.31
CA ASN A 448 -18.88 25.91 -20.15
C ASN A 448 -19.73 25.64 -18.89
N ALA A 449 -20.32 26.71 -18.36
CA ALA A 449 -21.14 26.66 -17.14
C ALA A 449 -22.39 25.78 -17.27
N ARG A 450 -22.99 25.67 -18.47
CA ARG A 450 -24.20 24.87 -18.69
C ARG A 450 -23.94 23.38 -18.46
N GLU A 451 -22.88 22.83 -19.05
CA GLU A 451 -22.53 21.42 -18.89
C GLU A 451 -22.07 21.12 -17.46
N ALA A 452 -21.28 22.01 -16.84
CA ALA A 452 -20.92 21.87 -15.43
C ALA A 452 -22.15 21.93 -14.50
N ASP A 453 -23.13 22.79 -14.76
CA ASP A 453 -24.37 22.85 -13.99
C ASP A 453 -25.21 21.58 -14.16
N ARG A 454 -25.30 21.03 -15.38
CA ARG A 454 -25.97 19.74 -15.64
C ARG A 454 -25.31 18.61 -14.86
N LEU A 455 -23.98 18.56 -14.86
CA LEU A 455 -23.20 17.60 -14.09
C LEU A 455 -23.52 17.68 -12.60
N ILE A 456 -23.45 18.88 -12.01
CA ILE A 456 -23.68 19.08 -10.58
C ILE A 456 -25.14 18.74 -10.21
N ARG A 457 -26.11 19.23 -10.98
CA ARG A 457 -27.54 19.01 -10.74
C ARG A 457 -27.99 17.57 -10.98
N SER A 458 -27.25 16.79 -11.76
CA SER A 458 -27.52 15.36 -11.95
C SER A 458 -27.40 14.57 -10.63
N GLY A 459 -26.66 15.10 -9.65
CA GLY A 459 -26.45 14.48 -8.35
C GLY A 459 -25.30 13.47 -8.32
N LEU A 460 -24.40 13.50 -9.32
CA LEU A 460 -23.19 12.67 -9.36
C LEU A 460 -22.42 12.76 -8.02
N ASP A 461 -22.01 11.63 -7.45
CA ASP A 461 -21.32 11.61 -6.16
C ASP A 461 -19.83 11.92 -6.31
N THR A 462 -19.17 11.36 -7.33
CA THR A 462 -17.74 11.55 -7.59
C THR A 462 -17.49 11.71 -9.08
N LEU A 463 -16.76 12.77 -9.43
CA LEU A 463 -16.20 13.01 -10.76
C LEU A 463 -14.70 12.77 -10.69
N ILE A 464 -14.23 11.79 -11.44
CA ILE A 464 -12.80 11.52 -11.61
C ILE A 464 -12.34 12.21 -12.89
N VAL A 465 -11.49 13.22 -12.76
CA VAL A 465 -10.90 13.92 -13.92
C VAL A 465 -9.50 13.37 -14.14
N ALA A 466 -9.30 12.72 -15.28
CA ALA A 466 -8.07 12.02 -15.57
C ALA A 466 -7.10 12.94 -16.32
N MET A 467 -5.96 13.23 -15.69
CA MET A 467 -4.95 14.17 -16.17
C MET A 467 -3.58 13.56 -15.87
N ASP A 468 -2.81 13.20 -16.90
CA ASP A 468 -1.55 12.44 -16.74
C ASP A 468 -0.31 13.26 -17.13
N GLY A 469 -0.36 14.58 -16.91
CA GLY A 469 0.78 15.49 -17.06
C GLY A 469 0.40 16.91 -16.61
N VAL A 470 1.36 17.67 -16.07
CA VAL A 470 1.20 19.08 -15.68
C VAL A 470 1.69 20.05 -16.76
N THR A 471 2.36 19.53 -17.78
CA THR A 471 2.71 20.25 -19.01
C THR A 471 2.01 19.61 -20.20
N GLN A 472 1.76 20.38 -21.27
CA GLN A 472 1.13 19.85 -22.49
C GLN A 472 1.98 18.73 -23.11
N GLU A 473 3.30 18.89 -23.14
CA GLU A 473 4.22 17.90 -23.70
C GLU A 473 4.11 16.57 -22.97
N THR A 474 4.22 16.57 -21.63
CA THR A 474 4.09 15.34 -20.83
C THR A 474 2.71 14.73 -20.97
N TYR A 475 1.65 15.54 -20.87
CA TYR A 475 0.26 15.10 -20.94
C TYR A 475 -0.08 14.39 -22.27
N GLU A 476 0.38 14.96 -23.40
CA GLU A 476 0.07 14.48 -24.74
C GLU A 476 0.73 13.14 -25.09
N ARG A 477 1.89 12.83 -24.47
CA ARG A 477 2.59 11.55 -24.70
C ARG A 477 1.70 10.34 -24.47
N TYR A 478 0.88 10.37 -23.42
CA TYR A 478 -0.11 9.32 -23.16
C TYR A 478 -1.50 9.68 -23.70
N ARG A 479 -1.99 10.90 -23.43
CA ARG A 479 -3.36 11.34 -23.78
C ARG A 479 -3.41 12.01 -25.15
N GLN A 480 -3.06 11.24 -26.18
CA GLN A 480 -2.90 11.75 -27.55
C GLN A 480 -4.18 12.43 -28.06
N GLY A 481 -4.00 13.60 -28.69
CA GLY A 481 -5.07 14.47 -29.18
C GLY A 481 -5.70 15.38 -28.10
N GLY A 482 -5.33 15.21 -26.83
CA GLY A 482 -5.87 16.03 -25.75
C GLY A 482 -5.13 17.35 -25.57
N LYS A 483 -5.83 18.34 -25.00
CA LYS A 483 -5.28 19.65 -24.65
C LYS A 483 -5.40 19.87 -23.15
N LEU A 484 -4.27 19.96 -22.46
CA LEU A 484 -4.21 20.13 -21.01
C LEU A 484 -4.99 21.38 -20.56
N GLU A 485 -4.90 22.47 -21.32
CA GLU A 485 -5.65 23.70 -21.07
C GLU A 485 -7.16 23.45 -20.93
N LYS A 486 -7.74 22.60 -21.79
CA LYS A 486 -9.17 22.24 -21.73
C LYS A 486 -9.53 21.48 -20.45
N VAL A 487 -8.62 20.66 -19.95
CA VAL A 487 -8.78 19.93 -18.69
C VAL A 487 -8.77 20.90 -17.52
N LEU A 488 -7.80 21.83 -17.50
CA LEU A 488 -7.69 22.85 -16.47
C LEU A 488 -8.88 23.81 -16.47
N GLU A 489 -9.36 24.23 -17.64
CA GLU A 489 -10.57 25.04 -17.81
C GLU A 489 -11.79 24.29 -17.27
N SER A 490 -11.98 23.02 -17.63
CA SER A 490 -13.09 22.20 -17.12
C SER A 490 -13.05 22.05 -15.59
N LEU A 491 -11.88 21.80 -15.01
CA LEU A 491 -11.72 21.71 -13.55
C LEU A 491 -12.10 23.02 -12.86
N LYS A 492 -11.57 24.15 -13.35
CA LYS A 492 -11.91 25.49 -12.82
C LYS A 492 -13.40 25.76 -12.91
N THR A 493 -14.02 25.48 -14.06
CA THR A 493 -15.46 25.67 -14.28
C THR A 493 -16.28 24.79 -13.34
N VAL A 494 -16.01 23.49 -13.25
CA VAL A 494 -16.75 22.58 -12.35
C VAL A 494 -16.64 23.02 -10.89
N ILE A 495 -15.45 23.39 -10.42
CA ILE A 495 -15.22 23.82 -9.04
C ILE A 495 -15.94 25.15 -8.77
N ALA A 496 -15.84 26.12 -9.66
CA ALA A 496 -16.53 27.41 -9.54
C ALA A 496 -18.05 27.24 -9.52
N ARG A 497 -18.61 26.44 -10.44
CA ARG A 497 -20.05 26.16 -10.52
C ARG A 497 -20.56 25.40 -9.30
N LYS A 498 -19.79 24.43 -8.79
CA LYS A 498 -20.10 23.70 -7.56
C LYS A 498 -20.19 24.62 -6.35
N ARG A 499 -19.26 25.58 -6.23
CA ARG A 499 -19.31 26.62 -5.18
C ARG A 499 -20.52 27.54 -5.36
N ALA A 500 -20.77 28.02 -6.57
CA ALA A 500 -21.90 28.90 -6.87
C ALA A 500 -23.27 28.24 -6.62
N LEU A 501 -23.38 26.93 -6.83
CA LEU A 501 -24.58 26.13 -6.55
C LEU A 501 -24.63 25.59 -5.10
N HIS A 502 -23.67 25.95 -4.25
CA HIS A 502 -23.52 25.45 -2.87
C HIS A 502 -23.57 23.92 -2.76
N SER A 503 -23.09 23.22 -3.78
CA SER A 503 -23.17 21.77 -3.85
C SER A 503 -21.98 21.10 -3.17
N ARG A 504 -22.24 20.10 -2.32
CA ARG A 504 -21.20 19.25 -1.74
C ARG A 504 -20.69 18.19 -2.72
N THR A 505 -21.45 17.88 -3.76
CA THR A 505 -21.15 16.87 -4.77
C THR A 505 -21.11 17.48 -6.19
N PRO A 506 -20.41 16.85 -7.14
CA PRO A 506 -19.55 15.67 -6.98
C PRO A 506 -18.29 15.99 -6.17
N LEU A 507 -17.72 14.98 -5.49
CA LEU A 507 -16.31 15.00 -5.10
C LEU A 507 -15.49 15.03 -6.40
N VAL A 508 -14.71 16.08 -6.60
CA VAL A 508 -13.84 16.26 -7.76
C VAL A 508 -12.49 15.66 -7.42
N ASN A 509 -12.21 14.48 -7.98
CA ASN A 509 -10.96 13.75 -7.82
C ASN A 509 -10.09 13.94 -9.07
N LEU A 510 -8.96 14.63 -8.93
CA LEU A 510 -7.93 14.64 -9.96
C LEU A 510 -7.18 13.31 -9.92
N ARG A 511 -7.20 12.55 -11.01
CA ARG A 511 -6.54 11.25 -11.08
C ARG A 511 -5.40 11.28 -12.08
N PHE A 512 -4.25 10.77 -11.63
CA PHE A 512 -3.01 10.76 -12.37
C PHE A 512 -2.46 9.33 -12.43
N ILE A 513 -2.36 8.77 -13.63
CA ILE A 513 -1.67 7.51 -13.87
C ILE A 513 -0.17 7.81 -13.92
N VAL A 514 0.56 7.26 -12.97
CA VAL A 514 2.00 7.48 -12.90
C VAL A 514 2.70 6.58 -13.93
N MET A 515 3.52 7.20 -14.76
CA MET A 515 4.26 6.63 -15.89
C MET A 515 5.67 7.20 -15.91
N LYS A 516 6.60 6.50 -16.58
CA LYS A 516 8.01 6.90 -16.68
C LYS A 516 8.22 8.36 -17.06
N HIS A 517 7.48 8.83 -18.06
CA HIS A 517 7.63 10.17 -18.61
C HIS A 517 6.97 11.26 -17.75
N ASN A 518 6.20 10.92 -16.72
CA ASN A 518 5.46 11.91 -15.92
C ASN A 518 5.69 11.77 -14.40
N GLU A 519 6.37 10.71 -13.93
CA GLU A 519 6.59 10.46 -12.50
C GLU A 519 7.38 11.58 -11.79
N HIS A 520 8.23 12.29 -12.54
CA HIS A 520 8.97 13.45 -12.05
C HIS A 520 8.09 14.68 -11.77
N GLU A 521 6.87 14.75 -12.34
CA GLU A 521 5.95 15.88 -12.18
C GLU A 521 5.08 15.77 -10.92
N ILE A 522 5.15 14.67 -10.17
CA ILE A 522 4.30 14.44 -8.98
C ILE A 522 4.34 15.59 -7.95
N PRO A 523 5.49 16.18 -7.60
CA PRO A 523 5.52 17.34 -6.70
C PRO A 523 4.74 18.55 -7.26
N ALA A 524 4.95 18.88 -8.54
CA ALA A 524 4.23 19.97 -9.20
C ALA A 524 2.72 19.69 -9.34
N LEU A 525 2.35 18.42 -9.55
CA LEU A 525 0.97 17.95 -9.61
C LEU A 525 0.25 18.16 -8.27
N LYS A 526 0.91 17.88 -7.14
CA LYS A 526 0.34 18.10 -5.79
C LYS A 526 0.03 19.58 -5.57
N GLU A 527 0.96 20.47 -5.91
CA GLU A 527 0.76 21.91 -5.81
C GLU A 527 -0.35 22.40 -6.75
N LEU A 528 -0.36 21.90 -7.99
CA LEU A 528 -1.40 22.21 -8.96
C LEU A 528 -2.78 21.77 -8.46
N ALA A 529 -2.91 20.54 -7.93
CA ALA A 529 -4.15 20.04 -7.37
C ALA A 529 -4.67 20.93 -6.23
N LYS A 530 -3.78 21.31 -5.31
CA LYS A 530 -4.11 22.22 -4.19
C LYS A 530 -4.58 23.59 -4.72
N SER A 531 -3.86 24.17 -5.69
CA SER A 531 -4.19 25.47 -6.29
C SER A 531 -5.52 25.48 -7.05
N LEU A 532 -5.87 24.37 -7.72
CA LEU A 532 -7.15 24.23 -8.43
C LEU A 532 -8.32 24.11 -7.45
N GLY A 533 -8.07 23.66 -6.22
CA GLY A 533 -9.10 23.43 -5.20
C GLY A 533 -9.92 22.17 -5.45
N VAL A 534 -9.31 21.12 -6.00
CA VAL A 534 -9.93 19.79 -6.12
C VAL A 534 -10.15 19.18 -4.73
N ASP A 535 -11.10 18.26 -4.59
CA ASP A 535 -11.39 17.65 -3.29
C ASP A 535 -10.39 16.54 -2.94
N ALA A 536 -9.84 15.86 -3.96
CA ALA A 536 -8.84 14.81 -3.82
C ALA A 536 -7.89 14.74 -5.03
N LEU A 537 -6.68 14.25 -4.79
CA LEU A 537 -5.72 13.82 -5.80
C LEU A 537 -5.44 12.32 -5.58
N THR A 538 -5.57 11.53 -6.63
CA THR A 538 -5.28 10.09 -6.57
C THR A 538 -4.22 9.68 -7.59
N LEU A 539 -3.18 8.98 -7.11
CA LEU A 539 -2.12 8.45 -7.95
C LEU A 539 -2.42 6.97 -8.24
N LYS A 540 -2.54 6.62 -9.52
CA LYS A 540 -2.88 5.26 -9.97
C LYS A 540 -1.66 4.63 -10.63
N THR A 541 -1.40 3.36 -10.32
CA THR A 541 -0.34 2.59 -10.99
C THR A 541 -0.74 2.29 -12.43
N LEU A 542 0.24 2.31 -13.35
CA LEU A 542 0.01 1.97 -14.75
C LEU A 542 -0.43 0.50 -14.90
N ASN A 543 -1.44 0.25 -15.72
CA ASN A 543 -1.76 -1.10 -16.19
C ASN A 543 -1.18 -1.34 -17.58
N PRO A 544 -0.03 -2.01 -17.72
CA PRO A 544 0.58 -2.23 -19.03
C PRO A 544 -0.20 -3.25 -19.86
N CYS A 545 -0.97 -4.15 -19.24
CA CYS A 545 -1.67 -5.23 -19.94
C CYS A 545 -3.10 -4.86 -20.41
N ALA A 546 -3.55 -3.61 -20.22
CA ALA A 546 -4.95 -3.23 -20.41
C ALA A 546 -5.52 -3.52 -21.82
N ASN A 547 -4.67 -3.47 -22.85
CA ASN A 547 -5.00 -3.68 -24.26
C ASN A 547 -4.49 -5.03 -24.82
N ASN A 548 -3.86 -5.87 -24.00
CA ASN A 548 -3.23 -7.12 -24.46
C ASN A 548 -4.17 -8.34 -24.43
N THR A 549 -5.38 -8.20 -23.90
CA THR A 549 -6.37 -9.28 -23.77
C THR A 549 -6.57 -10.11 -25.06
N TYR A 550 -6.70 -9.44 -26.20
CA TYR A 550 -7.01 -10.07 -27.49
C TYR A 550 -5.91 -9.92 -28.54
N ARG A 551 -4.74 -9.42 -28.15
CA ARG A 551 -3.59 -9.32 -29.03
C ARG A 551 -2.76 -10.59 -28.92
N GLU A 552 -2.40 -11.17 -30.05
CA GLU A 552 -1.38 -12.24 -30.15
C GLU A 552 0.06 -11.67 -30.05
N LYS A 553 0.20 -10.38 -29.71
CA LYS A 553 1.52 -9.76 -29.57
C LYS A 553 2.07 -10.06 -28.18
N GLU A 554 3.28 -10.61 -28.15
CA GLU A 554 4.14 -10.65 -26.97
C GLU A 554 4.23 -9.25 -26.35
N TRP A 555 4.52 -9.18 -25.05
CA TRP A 555 4.82 -7.92 -24.37
C TRP A 555 5.78 -7.09 -25.25
N THR A 556 5.36 -5.88 -25.65
CA THR A 556 6.15 -5.10 -26.62
C THR A 556 6.96 -4.02 -25.92
N GLN A 557 8.02 -3.55 -26.58
CA GLN A 557 8.78 -2.36 -26.18
C GLN A 557 7.90 -1.12 -25.96
N ARG A 558 6.66 -1.11 -26.48
CA ARG A 558 5.71 0.01 -26.34
C ARG A 558 5.18 0.15 -24.92
N GLU A 559 4.96 -0.95 -24.19
CA GLU A 559 4.50 -0.89 -22.81
C GLU A 559 5.63 -0.41 -21.87
N ASP A 560 6.86 -0.87 -22.13
CA ASP A 560 8.05 -0.53 -21.35
C ASP A 560 8.39 0.96 -21.35
N GLN A 561 8.08 1.67 -22.44
CA GLN A 561 8.33 3.11 -22.52
C GLN A 561 7.50 3.91 -21.49
N PHE A 562 6.35 3.36 -21.06
CA PHE A 562 5.46 3.99 -20.09
C PHE A 562 5.70 3.49 -18.67
N LEU A 563 6.38 2.36 -18.49
CA LEU A 563 6.57 1.73 -17.20
C LEU A 563 7.42 2.62 -16.26
N PRO A 564 6.90 3.05 -15.09
CA PRO A 564 7.62 3.93 -14.16
C PRO A 564 9.02 3.43 -13.80
N SER A 565 9.98 4.35 -13.64
CA SER A 565 11.31 3.99 -13.13
C SER A 565 11.22 3.70 -11.63
N ASP A 566 10.34 4.40 -10.92
CA ASP A 566 10.07 4.15 -9.52
C ASP A 566 9.12 2.95 -9.34
N PHE A 567 9.64 1.91 -8.70
CA PHE A 567 8.91 0.66 -8.45
C PHE A 567 7.66 0.85 -7.60
N ARG A 568 7.54 1.93 -6.82
CA ARG A 568 6.33 2.22 -6.01
C ARG A 568 5.10 2.46 -6.89
N TYR A 569 5.31 2.93 -8.11
CA TYR A 569 4.26 3.26 -9.06
C TYR A 569 4.03 2.15 -10.10
N ARG A 570 4.83 1.08 -10.04
CA ARG A 570 4.60 -0.11 -10.86
C ARG A 570 3.49 -0.95 -10.25
N ARG A 571 2.56 -1.39 -11.10
CA ARG A 571 1.43 -2.22 -10.66
C ARG A 571 1.87 -3.63 -10.27
N PHE A 572 2.83 -4.19 -10.98
CA PHE A 572 3.21 -5.59 -10.81
C PHE A 572 4.57 -5.73 -10.11
N GLU A 573 4.79 -6.91 -9.52
CA GLU A 573 6.13 -7.38 -9.17
C GLU A 573 6.77 -7.96 -10.43
N TYR A 574 8.07 -7.73 -10.61
CA TYR A 574 8.82 -8.14 -11.81
C TYR A 574 9.93 -9.12 -11.45
N GLY A 575 10.16 -10.11 -12.31
CA GLY A 575 11.24 -11.08 -12.18
C GLY A 575 12.60 -10.51 -12.61
N PRO A 576 13.70 -11.27 -12.44
CA PRO A 576 15.04 -10.89 -12.90
C PRO A 576 15.14 -10.68 -14.42
N ASP A 577 14.25 -11.32 -15.18
CA ASP A 577 14.05 -11.19 -16.62
C ASP A 577 13.31 -9.91 -17.03
N GLY A 578 12.78 -9.15 -16.07
CA GLY A 578 11.99 -7.94 -16.33
C GLY A 578 10.52 -8.21 -16.63
N GLU A 579 10.05 -9.46 -16.49
CA GLU A 579 8.66 -9.84 -16.78
C GLU A 579 7.76 -9.78 -15.53
N PRO A 580 6.47 -9.41 -15.65
CA PRO A 580 5.52 -9.46 -14.54
C PRO A 580 5.34 -10.88 -13.97
N LEU A 581 5.55 -11.03 -12.67
CA LEU A 581 5.38 -12.31 -11.99
C LEU A 581 3.90 -12.70 -11.90
N ARG A 582 3.55 -13.89 -12.40
CA ARG A 582 2.18 -14.41 -12.37
C ARG A 582 1.77 -14.92 -10.97
N ARG A 583 0.47 -14.87 -10.68
CA ARG A 583 -0.14 -15.44 -9.48
C ARG A 583 -0.74 -16.82 -9.76
N GLU A 584 -0.64 -17.68 -8.76
CA GLU A 584 -1.34 -18.96 -8.74
C GLU A 584 -2.80 -18.80 -8.28
N ASP A 585 -3.10 -17.78 -7.46
CA ASP A 585 -4.42 -17.53 -6.88
C ASP A 585 -5.10 -16.28 -7.49
N ASN A 586 -6.37 -16.42 -7.92
CA ASN A 586 -7.13 -15.27 -8.44
C ASN A 586 -8.12 -14.74 -7.39
N ALA A 587 -7.79 -13.57 -6.84
CA ALA A 587 -8.56 -12.87 -5.81
C ALA A 587 -9.76 -12.06 -6.35
N CYS A 588 -9.98 -12.02 -7.67
CA CYS A 588 -11.06 -11.25 -8.29
C CYS A 588 -12.44 -11.64 -7.74
N LYS A 589 -13.28 -10.62 -7.60
CA LYS A 589 -14.61 -10.67 -6.99
C LYS A 589 -15.73 -10.45 -8.01
N ASN A 590 -15.43 -9.84 -9.17
CA ASN A 590 -16.41 -9.21 -10.07
C ASN A 590 -17.58 -10.12 -10.41
N LEU A 591 -17.34 -11.37 -10.81
CA LEU A 591 -18.40 -12.34 -11.17
C LEU A 591 -19.45 -12.63 -10.06
N TRP A 592 -19.20 -12.21 -8.82
CA TRP A 592 -20.10 -12.41 -7.68
C TRP A 592 -20.64 -11.13 -7.04
N ASN A 593 -19.95 -9.99 -7.18
CA ASN A 593 -20.36 -8.73 -6.56
C ASN A 593 -20.70 -7.60 -7.55
N GLU A 594 -20.29 -7.73 -8.80
CA GLU A 594 -20.38 -6.72 -9.85
C GLU A 594 -20.95 -7.31 -11.14
N ALA A 595 -21.62 -6.48 -11.94
CA ALA A 595 -21.96 -6.82 -13.32
C ALA A 595 -21.48 -5.70 -14.26
N THR A 596 -20.94 -6.07 -15.41
CA THR A 596 -20.52 -5.16 -16.47
C THR A 596 -21.54 -5.15 -17.60
N ILE A 597 -21.99 -3.96 -18.00
CA ILE A 597 -22.98 -3.78 -19.06
C ILE A 597 -22.41 -2.80 -20.08
N HIS A 598 -22.30 -3.26 -21.32
CA HIS A 598 -21.82 -2.47 -22.43
C HIS A 598 -22.91 -1.59 -23.04
N TRP A 599 -22.52 -0.63 -23.88
CA TRP A 599 -23.44 0.37 -24.42
C TRP A 599 -24.67 -0.23 -25.13
N ASN A 600 -24.52 -1.38 -25.80
CA ASN A 600 -25.59 -2.04 -26.54
C ASN A 600 -26.57 -2.85 -25.66
N GLY A 601 -26.34 -2.91 -24.34
CA GLY A 601 -27.12 -3.71 -23.40
C GLY A 601 -26.59 -5.12 -23.16
N THR A 602 -25.48 -5.50 -23.80
CA THR A 602 -24.82 -6.78 -23.58
C THR A 602 -24.19 -6.81 -22.19
N VAL A 603 -24.45 -7.89 -21.46
CA VAL A 603 -23.89 -8.14 -20.13
C VAL A 603 -22.63 -8.99 -20.30
N CYS A 604 -21.50 -8.48 -19.81
CA CYS A 604 -20.19 -9.09 -19.94
C CYS A 604 -19.63 -9.54 -18.57
N PRO A 605 -18.66 -10.46 -18.56
CA PRO A 605 -18.06 -10.95 -17.32
C PRO A 605 -17.19 -9.89 -16.62
N CYS A 606 -16.61 -8.96 -17.39
CA CYS A 606 -15.68 -7.93 -16.90
C CYS A 606 -15.43 -6.90 -18.01
N THR A 607 -14.98 -5.70 -17.64
CA THR A 607 -14.50 -4.64 -18.56
C THR A 607 -13.34 -5.07 -19.45
N TYR A 608 -12.54 -6.05 -19.02
CA TYR A 608 -11.45 -6.58 -19.85
C TYR A 608 -11.96 -7.40 -21.04
N ASP A 609 -13.21 -7.85 -21.04
CA ASP A 609 -13.87 -8.43 -22.22
C ASP A 609 -14.42 -7.31 -23.12
N TYR A 610 -13.58 -6.34 -23.46
CA TYR A 610 -13.96 -5.10 -24.14
C TYR A 610 -14.47 -5.28 -25.57
N ASP A 611 -14.36 -6.47 -26.14
CA ASP A 611 -14.85 -6.86 -27.48
C ASP A 611 -16.04 -7.82 -27.43
N GLU A 612 -16.62 -8.04 -26.23
CA GLU A 612 -17.83 -8.87 -26.07
C GLU A 612 -17.64 -10.32 -26.57
N ARG A 613 -16.45 -10.91 -26.37
CA ARG A 613 -16.18 -12.29 -26.81
C ARG A 613 -16.87 -13.34 -25.93
N TYR A 614 -17.24 -12.98 -24.70
CA TYR A 614 -17.88 -13.87 -23.74
C TYR A 614 -19.20 -13.29 -23.21
N PRO A 615 -20.17 -12.98 -24.08
CA PRO A 615 -21.43 -12.36 -23.65
C PRO A 615 -22.19 -13.31 -22.71
N LEU A 616 -22.76 -12.75 -21.65
CA LEU A 616 -23.53 -13.49 -20.63
C LEU A 616 -25.04 -13.34 -20.83
N GLY A 617 -25.47 -12.35 -21.61
CA GLY A 617 -26.86 -12.09 -21.99
C GLY A 617 -27.03 -10.70 -22.57
N ASP A 618 -28.24 -10.38 -23.03
CA ASP A 618 -28.59 -9.09 -23.66
C ASP A 618 -29.84 -8.51 -22.99
N LEU A 619 -29.71 -7.30 -22.44
CA LEU A 619 -30.80 -6.58 -21.76
C LEU A 619 -31.90 -6.09 -22.71
N SER A 620 -31.66 -6.04 -24.02
CA SER A 620 -32.70 -5.77 -25.01
C SER A 620 -33.69 -6.94 -25.13
N GLN A 621 -33.23 -8.16 -24.84
CA GLN A 621 -34.00 -9.40 -25.02
C GLN A 621 -34.47 -10.01 -23.70
N ASN A 622 -33.64 -9.95 -22.65
CA ASN A 622 -33.88 -10.63 -21.38
C ASN A 622 -33.98 -9.64 -20.21
N SER A 623 -34.57 -10.08 -19.11
CA SER A 623 -34.44 -9.37 -17.82
C SER A 623 -33.05 -9.58 -17.24
N PHE A 624 -32.56 -8.61 -16.45
CA PHE A 624 -31.26 -8.77 -15.79
C PHE A 624 -31.27 -9.98 -14.82
N LYS A 625 -32.42 -10.25 -14.19
CA LYS A 625 -32.62 -11.43 -13.34
C LYS A 625 -32.31 -12.75 -14.07
N GLU A 626 -32.87 -12.92 -15.27
CA GLU A 626 -32.67 -14.13 -16.09
C GLU A 626 -31.20 -14.29 -16.49
N ILE A 627 -30.52 -13.17 -16.79
CA ILE A 627 -29.11 -13.17 -17.14
C ILE A 627 -28.24 -13.56 -15.93
N TRP A 628 -28.37 -12.83 -14.80
CA TRP A 628 -27.52 -13.00 -13.61
C TRP A 628 -27.58 -14.41 -12.99
N HIS A 629 -28.76 -15.02 -13.05
CA HIS A 629 -29.01 -16.38 -12.58
C HIS A 629 -29.01 -17.43 -13.71
N GLY A 630 -28.80 -17.00 -14.96
CA GLY A 630 -28.84 -17.84 -16.14
C GLY A 630 -27.66 -18.80 -16.28
N PHE A 631 -27.77 -19.70 -17.26
CA PHE A 631 -26.75 -20.73 -17.49
C PHE A 631 -25.39 -20.14 -17.90
N ALA A 632 -25.38 -19.07 -18.70
CA ALA A 632 -24.14 -18.43 -19.15
C ALA A 632 -23.29 -17.89 -17.97
N TYR A 633 -23.92 -17.18 -17.03
CA TYR A 633 -23.25 -16.70 -15.81
C TYR A 633 -22.73 -17.85 -14.93
N GLN A 634 -23.53 -18.91 -14.75
CA GLN A 634 -23.12 -20.08 -13.97
C GLN A 634 -21.91 -20.79 -14.60
N ARG A 635 -21.95 -20.98 -15.92
CA ARG A 635 -20.84 -21.56 -16.70
C ARG A 635 -19.58 -20.71 -16.56
N MET A 636 -19.70 -19.38 -16.66
CA MET A 636 -18.59 -18.46 -16.48
C MET A 636 -17.99 -18.55 -15.07
N ARG A 637 -18.81 -18.56 -14.03
CA ARG A 637 -18.36 -18.73 -12.63
C ARG A 637 -17.66 -20.07 -12.40
N ARG A 638 -18.17 -21.16 -12.99
CA ARG A 638 -17.53 -22.48 -12.94
C ARG A 638 -16.16 -22.45 -13.62
N GLN A 639 -16.10 -21.95 -14.85
CA GLN A 639 -14.86 -21.83 -15.62
C GLN A 639 -13.81 -20.99 -14.90
N PHE A 640 -14.23 -19.85 -14.35
CA PHE A 640 -13.36 -18.97 -13.59
C PHE A 640 -12.81 -19.65 -12.32
N LYS A 641 -13.62 -20.49 -11.65
CA LYS A 641 -13.20 -21.20 -10.44
C LYS A 641 -12.20 -22.33 -10.74
N THR A 642 -12.35 -23.01 -11.87
CA THR A 642 -11.50 -24.17 -12.23
C THR A 642 -10.22 -23.74 -12.93
N LYS A 643 -10.30 -22.85 -13.93
CA LYS A 643 -9.16 -22.44 -14.74
C LYS A 643 -9.39 -21.02 -15.29
N PRO A 644 -9.21 -19.97 -14.47
CA PRO A 644 -9.44 -18.59 -14.89
C PRO A 644 -8.50 -18.19 -16.04
N GLN A 645 -7.27 -18.70 -16.04
CA GLN A 645 -6.27 -18.41 -17.08
C GLN A 645 -6.62 -18.95 -18.48
N ALA A 646 -7.66 -19.80 -18.60
CA ALA A 646 -8.18 -20.22 -19.90
C ALA A 646 -9.09 -19.17 -20.55
N LEU A 647 -9.55 -18.17 -19.79
CA LEU A 647 -10.29 -17.02 -20.31
C LEU A 647 -9.28 -15.97 -20.75
N ALA A 648 -9.28 -15.60 -22.04
CA ALA A 648 -8.29 -14.66 -22.59
C ALA A 648 -8.21 -13.34 -21.80
N PHE A 649 -9.37 -12.77 -21.45
CA PHE A 649 -9.45 -11.54 -20.65
C PHE A 649 -8.96 -11.69 -19.21
N CYS A 650 -9.04 -12.89 -18.62
CA CYS A 650 -8.48 -13.11 -17.28
C CYS A 650 -6.99 -13.40 -17.34
N ARG A 651 -6.48 -13.97 -18.45
CA ARG A 651 -5.09 -14.36 -18.60
C ARG A 651 -4.13 -13.19 -18.52
N GLU A 652 -4.52 -12.07 -19.13
CA GLU A 652 -3.72 -10.84 -19.16
C GLU A 652 -4.31 -9.72 -18.30
N CYS A 653 -5.31 -10.00 -17.44
CA CYS A 653 -5.82 -8.97 -16.54
C CYS A 653 -4.85 -8.68 -15.39
N SER A 654 -5.07 -7.56 -14.71
CA SER A 654 -4.26 -7.24 -13.52
C SER A 654 -4.29 -8.33 -12.45
N TYR A 655 -5.39 -9.07 -12.26
CA TYR A 655 -5.45 -10.16 -11.26
C TYR A 655 -4.59 -11.38 -11.58
N ALA A 656 -4.06 -11.50 -12.81
CA ALA A 656 -3.18 -12.61 -13.18
C ALA A 656 -1.74 -12.44 -12.63
N PHE A 657 -1.38 -11.26 -12.14
CA PHE A 657 -0.01 -10.90 -11.77
C PHE A 657 0.10 -10.47 -10.29
N ARG A 658 1.27 -10.68 -9.68
CA ARG A 658 1.58 -10.26 -8.30
C ARG A 658 1.61 -8.73 -8.23
N GLY A 659 1.05 -8.15 -7.17
CA GLY A 659 0.79 -6.70 -7.06
C GLY A 659 -0.48 -6.23 -7.78
N GLY A 660 -1.12 -7.09 -8.57
CA GLY A 660 -2.34 -6.75 -9.29
C GLY A 660 -3.63 -7.07 -8.52
N ASN A 661 -4.36 -6.02 -8.11
CA ASN A 661 -5.73 -6.11 -7.61
C ASN A 661 -6.49 -4.80 -7.90
N CYS A 662 -7.53 -4.87 -8.75
CA CYS A 662 -8.28 -3.74 -9.28
C CYS A 662 -9.03 -2.86 -8.26
N PHE A 663 -9.23 -3.31 -7.00
CA PHE A 663 -10.02 -2.55 -6.02
C PHE A 663 -9.16 -1.66 -5.11
N ASP A 664 -8.05 -2.19 -4.57
CA ASP A 664 -7.29 -1.51 -3.50
C ASP A 664 -5.80 -1.35 -3.84
N GLU A 665 -5.20 -2.22 -4.66
CA GLU A 665 -3.74 -2.22 -4.91
C GLU A 665 -3.36 -1.46 -6.21
N THR A 666 -4.33 -1.02 -7.00
CA THR A 666 -4.03 -0.15 -8.16
C THR A 666 -3.78 1.30 -7.79
N MET A 667 -4.09 1.69 -6.56
CA MET A 667 -3.85 3.04 -6.06
C MET A 667 -2.49 3.09 -5.37
N ALA A 668 -1.59 3.94 -5.87
CA ALA A 668 -0.30 4.17 -5.25
C ALA A 668 -0.46 5.08 -4.02
N ASP A 669 -1.26 6.15 -4.15
CA ASP A 669 -1.55 7.10 -3.07
C ASP A 669 -2.88 7.81 -3.31
N ALA A 670 -3.46 8.35 -2.23
CA ALA A 670 -4.64 9.20 -2.25
C ALA A 670 -4.47 10.35 -1.25
N PHE A 671 -4.61 11.58 -1.74
CA PHE A 671 -4.54 12.82 -0.96
C PHE A 671 -5.92 13.46 -0.95
N PHE A 672 -6.40 13.87 0.23
CA PHE A 672 -7.70 14.52 0.41
C PHE A 672 -7.48 15.95 0.92
N TYR A 673 -8.06 16.93 0.23
CA TYR A 673 -7.86 18.35 0.54
C TYR A 673 -9.05 18.99 1.26
N ARG A 674 -10.17 18.26 1.42
CA ARG A 674 -11.30 18.73 2.24
C ARG A 674 -10.93 18.74 3.72
N GLY A 675 -10.70 19.94 4.25
CA GLY A 675 -10.36 20.21 5.65
C GLY A 675 -9.54 21.50 5.80
N GLU A 676 -8.83 21.93 4.75
CA GLU A 676 -8.12 23.20 4.72
C GLU A 676 -8.86 24.17 3.78
N PRO A 677 -9.31 25.34 4.25
CA PRO A 677 -9.63 26.43 3.34
C PRO A 677 -8.35 26.79 2.58
N ALA A 678 -8.47 27.04 1.27
CA ALA A 678 -7.38 27.68 0.53
C ALA A 678 -7.02 29.00 1.24
N PRO A 679 -5.72 29.33 1.37
CA PRO A 679 -5.27 30.50 2.12
C PRO A 679 -5.88 31.81 1.62
#